data_AF-A0A525CCE3-F1
#
_entry.id   AF-A0A525CCE3-F1
#
_cell.length_a   1.000
_cell.length_b   1.000
_cell.length_c   1.000
_cell.angle_alpha   90.00
_cell.angle_beta   90.00
_cell.angle_gamma   90.00
#
_symmetry.space_group_name_H-M   'P 1'
#
loop_
_entity.id
_entity.type
_entity.pdbx_description
1 polymer ?
#
loop_
_entity_poly.entity_id
_entity_poly.type
_entity_poly.pdbx_seq_one_letter_code
_entity_poly.pdbx_strand_id
1 'polypeptide(L)'
;MEDEAKNDKNAARLLLVEDEKIIALDLQRRLEKYGYEVVGLCNDGTQAIATTNEKLPDLVLMDIMLSGETDGITAAVEIFSTHQIPIVFLTAYADQRTLERAKEAQPFGYVLKPFKERELFSTIDIALYKSGVDKTLKRHERWLNAVLRNIGDGIIATNSKGEVDFINPAAEKITGWNKKDNQELLARIFPLHDAQTMLPVPIPAADSLSVDTPMFFENLLLLNKAGAHIHIEGSFAGIYDENLKCEGLVVAFQDVTAIKTMSDTIVYQASHDSLTGLINRDEFFTCLKNSINQNSRTKPDFLLYLDVDQFKIVNDLCGHLAGDELLRTVANEIRTILPKSSSFARLGGDEFGILLQELDKDAVMEIAQQLTRLVERKFTWKEHSVNTSVSIGIVAVDGKMDPYSVLAAADDATYLAKEAGGNTAKLYQTADFSFLKRRGEMQWVSRLTDALEHNRFVLFEQPIVLLSDGSLAKHEILLRLQDDDAEEKELISPLVFIPAAERYNLMPAIDRWVVKNTFEFIAQSSSPRKYCINLSGASIADPTLTQFMHSQFSEYGINPEKICFEITETTAIENLSRAIEFIAAMRDKGASFALDDFGSGFSSFTYLKNLPVQFLKLDGSYVKDILTDAVSMQMVESINDIGHVLGMKTIAEFVRSSELITSLNKIGVDMGQGFEIQKPAPLADSLNK
;
A
#
# COMPACT_ATOMS: atom_id res chain seq x y z
N MET A 1 -7.83 62.55 -27.96
CA MET A 1 -9.16 61.95 -27.76
C MET A 1 -9.61 62.34 -26.37
N GLU A 2 -9.90 63.63 -26.24
CA GLU A 2 -10.70 64.20 -25.16
C GLU A 2 -12.14 64.21 -25.70
N ASP A 3 -13.13 64.08 -24.82
CA ASP A 3 -14.59 64.10 -25.07
C ASP A 3 -15.37 62.78 -25.21
N GLU A 4 -15.01 61.72 -24.45
CA GLU A 4 -15.97 60.64 -24.14
C GLU A 4 -15.92 60.22 -22.66
N ALA A 5 -16.39 61.10 -21.77
CA ALA A 5 -16.74 60.77 -20.38
C ALA A 5 -17.82 61.71 -19.79
N LYS A 6 -18.82 62.06 -20.60
CA LYS A 6 -20.04 62.76 -20.14
C LYS A 6 -21.25 61.84 -20.33
N ASN A 7 -21.49 60.98 -19.33
CA ASN A 7 -22.82 60.48 -18.93
C ASN A 7 -22.65 59.30 -17.97
N ASP A 8 -22.48 59.58 -16.67
CA ASP A 8 -23.05 58.73 -15.61
C ASP A 8 -22.99 59.40 -14.21
N LYS A 9 -23.34 60.69 -14.12
CA LYS A 9 -23.58 61.30 -12.81
C LYS A 9 -25.04 61.07 -12.47
N ASN A 10 -25.33 59.99 -11.75
CA ASN A 10 -26.56 59.92 -10.96
C ASN A 10 -26.61 61.20 -10.10
N ALA A 11 -27.60 62.06 -10.33
CA ALA A 11 -27.72 63.32 -9.59
C ALA A 11 -27.83 62.98 -8.09
N ALA A 12 -26.92 63.52 -7.26
CA ALA A 12 -26.94 63.20 -5.83
C ALA A 12 -28.29 63.64 -5.23
N ARG A 13 -28.90 62.74 -4.47
CA ARG A 13 -30.28 62.86 -3.97
C ARG A 13 -30.27 63.61 -2.65
N LEU A 14 -30.84 64.81 -2.63
CA LEU A 14 -30.82 65.70 -1.48
C LEU A 14 -32.19 65.77 -0.82
N LEU A 15 -32.25 65.69 0.50
CA LEU A 15 -33.43 66.03 1.28
C LEU A 15 -33.24 67.43 1.86
N LEU A 16 -34.21 68.32 1.63
CA LEU A 16 -34.19 69.67 2.17
C LEU A 16 -35.23 69.81 3.26
N VAL A 17 -34.79 70.24 4.44
CA VAL A 17 -35.62 70.44 5.63
C VAL A 17 -35.53 71.91 6.03
N GLU A 18 -36.60 72.65 5.81
CA GLU A 18 -36.68 74.10 6.00
C GLU A 18 -38.14 74.46 6.30
N ASP A 19 -38.38 75.20 7.38
CA ASP A 19 -39.74 75.51 7.83
C ASP A 19 -40.37 76.67 7.03
N GLU A 20 -39.54 77.58 6.51
CA GLU A 20 -39.96 78.63 5.59
C GLU A 20 -40.11 78.12 4.15
N LYS A 21 -41.36 77.91 3.72
CA LYS A 21 -41.70 77.42 2.36
C LYS A 21 -41.08 78.21 1.20
N ILE A 22 -40.93 79.53 1.35
CA ILE A 22 -40.35 80.39 0.31
C ILE A 22 -38.86 80.08 0.15
N ILE A 23 -38.15 79.92 1.27
CA ILE A 23 -36.73 79.58 1.31
C ILE A 23 -36.52 78.16 0.77
N ALA A 24 -37.36 77.21 1.20
CA ALA A 24 -37.29 75.82 0.75
C ALA A 24 -37.43 75.68 -0.78
N LEU A 25 -38.40 76.38 -1.38
CA LEU A 25 -38.61 76.38 -2.84
C LEU A 25 -37.50 77.08 -3.62
N ASP A 26 -36.91 78.16 -3.07
CA ASP A 26 -35.77 78.83 -3.69
C ASP A 26 -34.52 77.94 -3.69
N LEU A 27 -34.22 77.32 -2.55
CA LEU A 27 -33.12 76.36 -2.42
C LEU A 27 -33.30 75.15 -3.36
N GLN A 28 -34.51 74.58 -3.43
CA GLN A 28 -34.79 73.48 -4.35
C GLN A 28 -34.45 73.86 -5.79
N ARG A 29 -34.95 75.01 -6.28
CA ARG A 29 -34.68 75.48 -7.65
C ARG A 29 -33.19 75.69 -7.91
N ARG A 30 -32.45 76.20 -6.92
CA ARG A 30 -31.00 76.41 -7.04
C ARG A 30 -30.23 75.09 -7.10
N LEU A 31 -30.61 74.10 -6.28
CA LEU A 31 -30.00 72.77 -6.24
C LEU A 31 -30.28 71.98 -7.53
N GLU A 32 -31.53 71.99 -8.00
CA GLU A 32 -31.94 71.33 -9.25
C GLU A 32 -31.26 71.95 -10.48
N LYS A 33 -31.12 73.28 -10.52
CA LYS A 33 -30.38 73.98 -11.60
C LYS A 33 -28.90 73.57 -11.65
N TYR A 34 -28.31 73.22 -10.50
CA TYR A 34 -26.92 72.80 -10.39
C TYR A 34 -26.74 71.29 -10.62
N GLY A 35 -27.83 70.54 -10.84
CA GLY A 35 -27.80 69.12 -11.20
C GLY A 35 -27.94 68.15 -10.03
N TYR A 36 -28.42 68.59 -8.86
CA TYR A 36 -28.82 67.71 -7.76
C TYR A 36 -30.31 67.37 -7.84
N GLU A 37 -30.71 66.19 -7.36
CA GLU A 37 -32.11 65.77 -7.30
C GLU A 37 -32.67 66.02 -5.90
N VAL A 38 -33.64 66.91 -5.74
CA VAL A 38 -34.28 67.13 -4.43
C VAL A 38 -35.43 66.14 -4.24
N VAL A 39 -35.20 65.11 -3.42
CA VAL A 39 -36.15 63.98 -3.27
C VAL A 39 -37.33 64.29 -2.35
N GLY A 40 -37.25 65.35 -1.55
CA GLY A 40 -38.31 65.77 -0.64
C GLY A 40 -38.07 67.15 -0.05
N LEU A 41 -39.17 67.82 0.29
CA LEU A 41 -39.20 69.04 1.10
C LEU A 41 -39.94 68.72 2.39
N CYS A 42 -39.27 68.86 3.53
CA CYS A 42 -39.87 68.68 4.85
C CYS A 42 -39.87 70.01 5.59
N ASN A 43 -40.92 70.28 6.36
CA ASN A 43 -41.05 71.50 7.16
C ASN A 43 -40.89 71.26 8.67
N ASP A 44 -40.82 70.00 9.11
CA ASP A 44 -40.56 69.62 10.50
C ASP A 44 -39.59 68.43 10.60
N GLY A 45 -39.00 68.25 11.79
CA GLY A 45 -37.99 67.22 12.05
C GLY A 45 -38.53 65.78 11.99
N THR A 46 -39.79 65.57 12.38
CA THR A 46 -40.42 64.23 12.37
C THR A 46 -40.66 63.74 10.94
N GLN A 47 -41.13 64.63 10.06
CA GLN A 47 -41.29 64.38 8.63
C GLN A 47 -39.93 64.17 7.96
N ALA A 48 -38.89 64.88 8.39
CA ALA A 48 -37.53 64.67 7.90
C ALA A 48 -37.03 63.24 8.17
N ILE A 49 -37.22 62.72 9.39
CA ILE A 49 -36.83 61.34 9.74
C ILE A 49 -37.63 60.33 8.91
N ALA A 50 -38.96 60.47 8.84
CA ALA A 50 -39.82 59.57 8.08
C ALA A 50 -39.46 59.54 6.59
N THR A 51 -39.25 60.71 5.98
CA THR A 51 -38.89 60.83 4.57
C THR A 51 -37.49 60.30 4.29
N THR A 52 -36.56 60.45 5.24
CA THR A 52 -35.21 59.86 5.14
C THR A 52 -35.28 58.34 5.13
N ASN A 53 -36.10 57.73 5.99
CA ASN A 53 -36.31 56.28 6.03
C ASN A 53 -36.90 55.73 4.72
N GLU A 54 -37.82 56.48 4.10
CA GLU A 54 -38.50 56.05 2.87
C GLU A 54 -37.63 56.25 1.62
N LYS A 55 -37.00 57.42 1.49
CA LYS A 55 -36.36 57.84 0.23
C LYS A 55 -34.86 57.66 0.19
N LEU A 56 -34.19 57.48 1.34
CA LEU A 56 -32.74 57.30 1.50
C LEU A 56 -31.93 58.31 0.66
N PRO A 57 -31.95 59.60 1.03
CA PRO A 57 -31.14 60.63 0.38
C PRO A 57 -29.62 60.42 0.60
N ASP A 58 -28.83 60.95 -0.32
CA ASP A 58 -27.36 60.97 -0.23
C ASP A 58 -26.85 62.05 0.73
N LEU A 59 -27.61 63.14 0.96
CA LEU A 59 -27.30 64.20 1.91
C LEU A 59 -28.57 64.92 2.37
N VAL A 60 -28.58 65.35 3.64
CA VAL A 60 -29.69 66.14 4.22
C VAL A 60 -29.22 67.57 4.49
N LEU A 61 -29.92 68.54 3.89
CA LEU A 61 -29.82 69.95 4.25
C LEU A 61 -30.85 70.24 5.32
N MET A 62 -30.40 70.55 6.53
CA MET A 62 -31.24 70.63 7.72
C MET A 62 -31.18 72.03 8.31
N ASP A 63 -32.32 72.74 8.40
CA ASP A 63 -32.35 73.94 9.24
C ASP A 63 -32.17 73.54 10.72
N ILE A 64 -31.31 74.28 11.43
CA ILE A 64 -31.11 74.13 12.86
C ILE A 64 -32.38 74.49 13.64
N MET A 65 -33.11 75.52 13.20
CA MET A 65 -34.32 76.00 13.87
C MET A 65 -35.54 75.57 13.08
N LEU A 66 -36.21 74.50 13.50
CA LEU A 66 -37.47 74.03 12.92
C LEU A 66 -38.63 74.33 13.85
N SER A 67 -39.77 74.71 13.27
CA SER A 67 -41.04 74.86 14.00
C SER A 67 -41.76 73.51 14.11
N GLY A 68 -41.60 72.82 15.26
CA GLY A 68 -42.21 71.51 15.53
C GLY A 68 -41.87 70.94 16.91
N GLU A 69 -42.35 69.73 17.22
CA GLU A 69 -42.03 69.02 18.49
C GLU A 69 -40.57 68.54 18.56
N THR A 70 -39.93 68.30 17.41
CA THR A 70 -38.54 67.88 17.30
C THR A 70 -37.73 68.99 16.64
N ASP A 71 -36.67 69.47 17.31
CA ASP A 71 -35.76 70.45 16.72
C ASP A 71 -34.88 69.83 15.62
N GLY A 72 -34.33 70.67 14.74
CA GLY A 72 -33.51 70.21 13.60
C GLY A 72 -32.23 69.49 14.02
N ILE A 73 -31.71 69.75 15.23
CA ILE A 73 -30.51 69.10 15.76
C ILE A 73 -30.85 67.67 16.20
N THR A 74 -31.93 67.44 16.94
CA THR A 74 -32.38 66.13 17.38
C THR A 74 -32.73 65.24 16.18
N ALA A 75 -33.44 65.79 15.18
CA ALA A 75 -33.71 65.07 13.94
C ALA A 75 -32.42 64.68 13.20
N ALA A 76 -31.41 65.57 13.19
CA ALA A 76 -30.12 65.29 12.57
C ALA A 76 -29.34 64.18 13.28
N VAL A 77 -29.28 64.18 14.61
CA VAL A 77 -28.62 63.12 15.39
C VAL A 77 -29.23 61.74 15.10
N GLU A 78 -30.57 61.66 15.01
CA GLU A 78 -31.27 60.42 14.74
C GLU A 78 -31.03 59.91 13.30
N ILE A 79 -31.10 60.79 12.31
CA ILE A 79 -30.83 60.47 10.91
C ILE A 79 -29.39 59.97 10.73
N PHE A 80 -28.42 60.65 11.33
CA PHE A 80 -27.01 60.28 11.22
C PHE A 80 -26.71 58.95 11.92
N SER A 81 -27.27 58.74 13.12
CA SER A 81 -27.08 57.50 13.88
C SER A 81 -27.69 56.29 13.17
N THR A 82 -28.85 56.46 12.53
CA THR A 82 -29.59 55.36 11.88
C THR A 82 -29.03 55.03 10.50
N HIS A 83 -28.80 56.04 9.66
CA HIS A 83 -28.47 55.84 8.24
C HIS A 83 -27.07 56.26 7.84
N GLN A 84 -26.32 56.93 8.73
CA GLN A 84 -24.99 57.47 8.43
C GLN A 84 -24.99 58.38 7.18
N ILE A 85 -26.09 59.10 6.96
CA ILE A 85 -26.24 60.07 5.85
C ILE A 85 -25.62 61.40 6.29
N PRO A 86 -24.76 62.03 5.47
CA PRO A 86 -24.14 63.31 5.81
C PRO A 86 -25.19 64.41 5.95
N ILE A 87 -25.00 65.26 6.97
CA ILE A 87 -25.92 66.36 7.30
C ILE A 87 -25.17 67.68 7.19
N VAL A 88 -25.78 68.63 6.48
CA VAL A 88 -25.30 70.00 6.35
C VAL A 88 -26.35 70.92 6.96
N PHE A 89 -25.96 71.66 7.98
CA PHE A 89 -26.89 72.54 8.69
C PHE A 89 -27.04 73.89 7.97
N LEU A 90 -28.28 74.36 7.83
CA LEU A 90 -28.64 75.71 7.38
C LEU A 90 -28.84 76.56 8.65
N THR A 91 -28.19 77.72 8.73
CA THR A 91 -28.26 78.54 9.96
C THR A 91 -28.27 80.03 9.65
N ALA A 92 -29.11 80.80 10.35
CA ALA A 92 -29.24 82.25 10.17
C ALA A 92 -28.34 83.11 11.09
N TYR A 93 -27.35 82.48 11.74
CA TYR A 93 -26.57 82.95 12.91
C TYR A 93 -27.12 82.33 14.22
N ALA A 94 -26.35 81.41 14.80
CA ALA A 94 -26.72 80.67 16.00
C ALA A 94 -25.85 81.08 17.20
N ASP A 95 -26.43 81.09 18.39
CA ASP A 95 -25.70 81.28 19.64
C ASP A 95 -24.79 80.07 19.93
N GLN A 96 -23.77 80.28 20.76
CA GLN A 96 -22.71 79.29 21.00
C GLN A 96 -23.24 77.95 21.56
N ARG A 97 -24.35 77.97 22.32
CA ARG A 97 -24.98 76.75 22.85
C ARG A 97 -25.63 75.89 21.76
N THR A 98 -26.26 76.53 20.78
CA THR A 98 -26.91 75.83 19.66
C THR A 98 -25.87 75.20 18.74
N LEU A 99 -24.73 75.88 18.51
CA LEU A 99 -23.60 75.29 17.76
C LEU A 99 -22.90 74.15 18.52
N GLU A 100 -22.81 74.21 19.85
CA GLU A 100 -22.28 73.11 20.66
C GLU A 100 -23.20 71.87 20.61
N ARG A 101 -24.52 72.05 20.72
CA ARG A 101 -25.49 70.96 20.53
C ARG A 101 -25.43 70.38 19.11
N ALA A 102 -25.27 71.21 18.09
CA ALA A 102 -25.15 70.76 16.71
C ALA A 102 -23.90 69.89 16.46
N LYS A 103 -22.83 70.01 17.27
CA LYS A 103 -21.64 69.14 17.17
C LYS A 103 -21.93 67.68 17.50
N GLU A 104 -22.96 67.40 18.31
CA GLU A 104 -23.36 66.02 18.65
C GLU A 104 -23.80 65.24 17.39
N ALA A 105 -24.35 65.94 16.39
CA ALA A 105 -24.74 65.35 15.11
C ALA A 105 -23.57 65.12 14.12
N GLN A 106 -22.32 65.44 14.52
CA GLN A 106 -21.12 65.41 13.66
C GLN A 106 -21.36 65.96 12.23
N PRO A 107 -21.82 67.22 12.09
CA PRO A 107 -22.23 67.74 10.80
C PRO A 107 -21.06 67.85 9.83
N PHE A 108 -21.35 67.56 8.57
CA PHE A 108 -20.38 67.60 7.48
C PHE A 108 -20.14 69.03 6.98
N GLY A 109 -20.98 69.99 7.38
CA GLY A 109 -20.79 71.41 7.15
C GLY A 109 -21.92 72.29 7.67
N TYR A 110 -21.71 73.60 7.60
CA TYR A 110 -22.70 74.63 7.94
C TYR A 110 -22.81 75.63 6.78
N VAL A 111 -24.01 76.10 6.49
CA VAL A 111 -24.27 77.15 5.48
C VAL A 111 -25.07 78.28 6.11
N LEU A 112 -24.57 79.51 5.98
CA LEU A 112 -25.18 80.71 6.57
C LEU A 112 -26.26 81.32 5.66
N LYS A 113 -27.39 81.76 6.24
CA LYS A 113 -28.41 82.58 5.58
C LYS A 113 -27.98 84.07 5.62
N PRO A 114 -28.11 84.86 4.52
CA PRO A 114 -28.61 84.49 3.20
C PRO A 114 -27.59 83.69 2.37
N PHE A 115 -28.08 82.66 1.66
CA PHE A 115 -27.24 81.69 0.96
C PHE A 115 -26.51 82.28 -0.26
N LYS A 116 -25.18 82.25 -0.22
CA LYS A 116 -24.36 82.44 -1.42
C LYS A 116 -24.23 81.13 -2.18
N GLU A 117 -24.53 81.13 -3.47
CA GLU A 117 -24.49 79.93 -4.33
C GLU A 117 -23.17 79.17 -4.21
N ARG A 118 -22.04 79.86 -4.30
CA ARG A 118 -20.71 79.25 -4.24
C ARG A 118 -20.45 78.53 -2.91
N GLU A 119 -20.88 79.11 -1.79
CA GLU A 119 -20.69 78.53 -0.45
C GLU A 119 -21.57 77.28 -0.28
N LEU A 120 -22.86 77.38 -0.63
CA LEU A 120 -23.81 76.27 -0.55
C LEU A 120 -23.33 75.03 -1.33
N PHE A 121 -22.96 75.20 -2.60
CA PHE A 121 -22.51 74.09 -3.43
C PHE A 121 -21.17 73.51 -2.96
N SER A 122 -20.21 74.36 -2.57
CA SER A 122 -18.92 73.89 -2.05
C SER A 122 -19.06 73.03 -0.80
N THR A 123 -19.95 73.40 0.11
CA THR A 123 -20.20 72.65 1.35
C THR A 123 -20.86 71.31 1.07
N ILE A 124 -21.82 71.26 0.14
CA ILE A 124 -22.48 70.02 -0.29
C ILE A 124 -21.48 69.06 -0.95
N ASP A 125 -20.65 69.56 -1.87
CA ASP A 125 -19.64 68.74 -2.55
C ASP A 125 -18.60 68.18 -1.58
N ILE A 126 -18.10 69.00 -0.64
CA ILE A 126 -17.16 68.56 0.40
C ILE A 126 -17.82 67.51 1.31
N ALA A 127 -19.08 67.69 1.68
CA ALA A 127 -19.81 66.77 2.55
C ALA A 127 -20.02 65.40 1.87
N LEU A 128 -20.46 65.39 0.61
CA LEU A 128 -20.60 64.16 -0.18
C LEU A 128 -19.25 63.45 -0.38
N TYR A 129 -18.19 64.20 -0.68
CA TYR A 129 -16.85 63.64 -0.86
C TYR A 129 -16.33 62.98 0.43
N LYS A 130 -16.42 63.67 1.58
CA LYS A 130 -16.00 63.12 2.88
C LYS A 130 -16.77 61.85 3.24
N SER A 131 -18.10 61.86 3.08
CA SER A 131 -18.93 60.67 3.34
C SER A 131 -18.54 59.49 2.42
N GLY A 132 -18.21 59.76 1.15
CA GLY A 132 -17.74 58.75 0.21
C GLY A 132 -16.41 58.11 0.62
N VAL A 133 -15.45 58.91 1.09
CA VAL A 133 -14.16 58.43 1.61
C VAL A 133 -14.37 57.55 2.86
N ASP A 134 -15.17 58.00 3.82
CA ASP A 134 -15.44 57.24 5.06
C ASP A 134 -16.14 55.90 4.78
N LYS A 135 -17.12 55.89 3.86
CA LYS A 135 -17.80 54.66 3.43
C LYS A 135 -16.80 53.69 2.78
N THR A 136 -15.91 54.21 1.94
CA THR A 136 -14.89 53.40 1.26
C THR A 136 -13.89 52.84 2.26
N LEU A 137 -13.44 53.63 3.23
CA LEU A 137 -12.53 53.19 4.28
C LEU A 137 -13.16 52.08 5.14
N LYS A 138 -14.40 52.29 5.62
CA LYS A 138 -15.15 51.27 6.37
C LYS A 138 -15.36 49.99 5.55
N ARG A 139 -15.54 50.10 4.22
CA ARG A 139 -15.66 48.93 3.33
C ARG A 139 -14.33 48.17 3.24
N HIS A 140 -13.20 48.86 3.06
CA HIS A 140 -11.88 48.25 3.02
C HIS A 140 -11.54 47.57 4.35
N GLU A 141 -11.82 48.23 5.47
CA GLU A 141 -11.62 47.67 6.82
C GLU A 141 -12.45 46.40 7.03
N ARG A 142 -13.73 46.40 6.63
CA ARG A 142 -14.58 45.20 6.70
C ARG A 142 -14.06 44.08 5.80
N TRP A 143 -13.58 44.41 4.60
CA TRP A 143 -13.04 43.44 3.66
C TRP A 143 -11.75 42.79 4.19
N LEU A 144 -10.79 43.59 4.68
CA LEU A 144 -9.56 43.08 5.29
C LEU A 144 -9.86 42.16 6.49
N ASN A 145 -10.77 42.58 7.37
CA ASN A 145 -11.21 41.75 8.50
C ASN A 145 -11.86 40.42 8.07
N ALA A 146 -12.59 40.41 6.96
CA ALA A 146 -13.20 39.18 6.43
C ALA A 146 -12.17 38.23 5.82
N VAL A 147 -11.14 38.76 5.14
CA VAL A 147 -10.02 37.98 4.60
C VAL A 147 -9.21 37.36 5.74
N LEU A 148 -8.78 38.16 6.72
CA LEU A 148 -7.96 37.71 7.84
C LEU A 148 -8.66 36.67 8.75
N ARG A 149 -9.99 36.64 8.76
CA ARG A 149 -10.79 35.65 9.50
C ARG A 149 -10.92 34.30 8.81
N ASN A 150 -10.79 34.24 7.48
CA ASN A 150 -10.93 33.01 6.70
C ASN A 150 -9.60 32.36 6.34
N ILE A 151 -8.48 33.04 6.59
CA ILE A 151 -7.15 32.45 6.45
C ILE A 151 -6.96 31.41 7.56
N GLY A 152 -6.52 30.21 7.16
CA GLY A 152 -6.24 29.09 8.07
C GLY A 152 -4.94 29.27 8.87
N ASP A 153 -4.07 30.18 8.45
CA ASP A 153 -2.82 30.51 9.10
C ASP A 153 -3.03 31.49 10.25
N GLY A 154 -2.29 31.30 11.34
CA GLY A 154 -2.23 32.21 12.45
C GLY A 154 -1.51 33.50 12.08
N ILE A 155 -2.17 34.64 12.32
CA ILE A 155 -1.60 35.98 12.10
C ILE A 155 -1.65 36.74 13.41
N ILE A 156 -0.49 37.23 13.86
CA ILE A 156 -0.33 38.10 15.02
C ILE A 156 0.39 39.38 14.58
N ALA A 157 -0.14 40.55 14.94
CA ALA A 157 0.52 41.83 14.74
C ALA A 157 0.79 42.50 16.08
N THR A 158 1.95 43.15 16.21
CA THR A 158 2.38 43.87 17.41
C THR A 158 2.68 45.32 17.11
N ASN A 159 2.69 46.15 18.16
CA ASN A 159 3.25 47.49 18.10
C ASN A 159 4.80 47.49 18.22
N SER A 160 5.41 48.66 18.11
CA SER A 160 6.86 48.91 18.23
C SER A 160 7.47 48.52 19.57
N LYS A 161 6.66 48.26 20.61
CA LYS A 161 7.10 47.76 21.92
C LYS A 161 6.96 46.24 22.06
N GLY A 162 6.42 45.56 21.05
CA GLY A 162 6.20 44.11 21.05
C GLY A 162 4.92 43.65 21.76
N GLU A 163 3.97 44.57 22.04
CA GLU A 163 2.64 44.22 22.58
C GLU A 163 1.70 43.85 21.42
N VAL A 164 0.86 42.84 21.61
CA VAL A 164 -0.02 42.31 20.54
C VAL A 164 -1.23 43.22 20.30
N ASP A 165 -1.26 43.90 19.15
CA ASP A 165 -2.38 44.74 18.72
C ASP A 165 -3.49 43.92 18.05
N PHE A 166 -3.12 42.86 17.34
CA PHE A 166 -4.04 42.04 16.57
C PHE A 166 -3.70 40.56 16.63
N ILE A 167 -4.73 39.73 16.76
CA ILE A 167 -4.66 38.27 16.64
C ILE A 167 -5.88 37.79 15.86
N ASN A 168 -5.67 36.97 14.82
CA ASN A 168 -6.77 36.38 14.07
C ASN A 168 -7.30 35.09 14.74
N PRO A 169 -8.52 34.62 14.41
CA PRO A 169 -9.10 33.42 15.05
C PRO A 169 -8.27 32.14 14.90
N ALA A 170 -7.52 31.99 13.80
CA ALA A 170 -6.62 30.85 13.61
C ALA A 170 -5.45 30.88 14.61
N ALA A 171 -4.83 32.05 14.81
CA ALA A 171 -3.79 32.23 15.81
C ALA A 171 -4.33 32.03 17.23
N GLU A 172 -5.55 32.46 17.53
CA GLU A 172 -6.19 32.21 18.84
C GLU A 172 -6.32 30.70 19.11
N LYS A 173 -6.74 29.94 18.10
CA LYS A 173 -6.89 28.49 18.20
C LYS A 173 -5.56 27.76 18.39
N ILE A 174 -4.50 28.18 17.69
CA ILE A 174 -3.18 27.55 17.75
C ILE A 174 -2.46 27.91 19.06
N THR A 175 -2.45 29.19 19.43
CA THR A 175 -1.73 29.68 20.62
C THR A 175 -2.49 29.41 21.93
N GLY A 176 -3.82 29.31 21.88
CA GLY A 176 -4.70 29.22 23.04
C GLY A 176 -4.93 30.56 23.76
N TRP A 177 -4.48 31.68 23.18
CA TRP A 177 -4.67 33.03 23.70
C TRP A 177 -5.76 33.77 22.91
N ASN A 178 -6.61 34.53 23.60
CA ASN A 178 -7.73 35.23 22.98
C ASN A 178 -7.47 36.73 22.88
N LYS A 179 -8.21 37.42 21.99
CA LYS A 179 -8.18 38.88 21.79
C LYS A 179 -8.45 39.72 23.06
N LYS A 180 -8.97 39.13 24.13
CA LYS A 180 -9.15 39.83 25.43
C LYS A 180 -7.84 39.98 26.21
N ASP A 181 -6.80 39.24 25.84
CA ASP A 181 -5.46 39.25 26.46
C ASP A 181 -4.48 40.17 25.70
N ASN A 182 -5.00 41.10 24.87
CA ASN A 182 -4.34 42.01 23.90
C ASN A 182 -3.31 43.02 24.46
N GLN A 183 -2.79 42.83 25.68
CA GLN A 183 -1.74 43.67 26.25
C GLN A 183 -0.50 42.88 26.70
N GLU A 184 -0.47 41.59 26.39
CA GLU A 184 0.69 40.74 26.69
C GLU A 184 1.75 40.85 25.58
N LEU A 185 3.02 40.69 25.99
CA LEU A 185 4.16 40.70 25.09
C LEU A 185 4.10 39.49 24.15
N LEU A 186 4.46 39.68 22.88
CA LEU A 186 4.53 38.62 21.88
C LEU A 186 5.38 37.43 22.35
N ALA A 187 6.48 37.67 23.06
CA ALA A 187 7.34 36.63 23.62
C ALA A 187 6.64 35.69 24.62
N ARG A 188 5.53 36.12 25.23
CA ARG A 188 4.74 35.33 26.18
C ARG A 188 3.62 34.54 25.49
N ILE A 189 3.05 35.09 24.43
CA ILE A 189 1.99 34.45 23.62
C ILE A 189 2.59 33.47 22.61
N PHE A 190 3.80 33.76 22.12
CA PHE A 190 4.48 33.04 21.06
C PHE A 190 5.87 32.52 21.47
N PRO A 191 5.98 31.72 22.54
CA PRO A 191 7.26 31.15 22.97
C PRO A 191 7.74 30.07 21.99
N LEU A 192 8.87 30.33 21.34
CA LEU A 192 9.48 29.45 20.35
C LEU A 192 10.58 28.61 20.96
N HIS A 193 10.61 27.33 20.60
CA HIS A 193 11.70 26.42 20.90
C HIS A 193 12.18 25.75 19.62
N ASP A 194 13.47 25.44 19.57
CA ASP A 194 14.04 24.64 18.50
C ASP A 194 13.59 23.18 18.64
N ALA A 195 13.11 22.57 17.55
CA ALA A 195 12.52 21.23 17.60
C ALA A 195 13.53 20.11 17.94
N GLN A 196 14.83 20.33 17.76
CA GLN A 196 15.85 19.30 18.02
C GLN A 196 16.48 19.44 19.40
N THR A 197 16.76 20.67 19.81
CA THR A 197 17.49 20.99 21.04
C THR A 197 16.59 21.36 22.21
N MET A 198 15.31 21.65 21.95
CA MET A 198 14.33 22.17 22.92
C MET A 198 14.79 23.47 23.60
N LEU A 199 15.78 24.17 23.03
CA LEU A 199 16.25 25.45 23.53
C LEU A 199 15.32 26.58 23.06
N PRO A 200 15.07 27.59 23.89
CA PRO A 200 14.23 28.72 23.51
C PRO A 200 14.91 29.54 22.41
N VAL A 201 14.14 29.84 21.36
CA VAL A 201 14.58 30.66 20.22
C VAL A 201 14.00 32.08 20.40
N PRO A 202 14.84 33.13 20.43
CA PRO A 202 14.35 34.49 20.58
C PRO A 202 13.61 34.95 19.33
N ILE A 203 12.54 35.73 19.53
CA ILE A 203 11.83 36.40 18.43
C ILE A 203 12.70 37.55 17.91
N PRO A 204 12.89 37.70 16.59
CA PRO A 204 13.67 38.81 16.03
C PRO A 204 13.04 40.17 16.41
N ALA A 205 13.89 41.16 16.67
CA ALA A 205 13.44 42.51 16.93
C ALA A 205 12.82 43.11 15.65
N ALA A 206 11.72 43.87 15.78
CA ALA A 206 11.02 44.49 14.65
C ALA A 206 11.95 45.37 13.79
N ASP A 207 12.88 46.09 14.42
CA ASP A 207 13.88 46.96 13.76
C ASP A 207 14.98 46.20 13.01
N SER A 208 15.11 44.88 13.25
CA SER A 208 16.16 44.06 12.62
C SER A 208 15.72 43.37 11.32
N LEU A 209 14.43 43.47 10.98
CA LEU A 209 13.86 42.95 9.75
C LEU A 209 13.98 43.98 8.63
N SER A 210 14.10 43.49 7.40
CA SER A 210 14.11 44.33 6.20
C SER A 210 12.68 44.68 5.78
N VAL A 211 12.52 45.87 5.20
CA VAL A 211 11.22 46.42 4.76
C VAL A 211 10.55 45.54 3.69
N ASP A 212 11.34 44.93 2.80
CA ASP A 212 10.83 44.20 1.63
C ASP A 212 10.98 42.68 1.70
N THR A 213 11.67 42.13 2.70
CA THR A 213 11.94 40.69 2.78
C THR A 213 11.56 40.10 4.13
N PRO A 214 10.55 39.22 4.19
CA PRO A 214 10.21 38.52 5.42
C PRO A 214 11.31 37.53 5.82
N MET A 215 11.50 37.35 7.12
CA MET A 215 12.36 36.30 7.67
C MET A 215 11.53 35.04 7.89
N PHE A 216 11.79 34.01 7.08
CA PHE A 216 11.15 32.70 7.23
C PHE A 216 11.79 31.91 8.38
N PHE A 217 10.96 31.11 9.05
CA PHE A 217 11.41 30.14 10.03
C PHE A 217 10.74 28.80 9.77
N GLU A 218 11.51 27.74 9.99
CA GLU A 218 11.08 26.36 9.83
C GLU A 218 11.49 25.56 11.07
N ASN A 219 10.84 24.42 11.31
CA ASN A 219 11.20 23.48 12.38
C ASN A 219 11.19 24.06 13.80
N LEU A 220 10.29 25.01 14.07
CA LEU A 220 10.11 25.53 15.43
C LEU A 220 8.90 24.90 16.12
N LEU A 221 8.99 24.82 17.45
CA LEU A 221 7.93 24.40 18.34
C LEU A 221 7.36 25.61 19.07
N LEU A 222 6.06 25.83 18.92
CA LEU A 222 5.30 26.76 19.74
C LEU A 222 4.78 26.04 20.98
N LEU A 223 5.03 26.62 22.16
CA LEU A 223 4.39 26.16 23.39
C LEU A 223 3.06 26.92 23.58
N ASN A 224 1.94 26.22 23.43
CA ASN A 224 0.63 26.84 23.62
C ASN A 224 0.31 27.09 25.11
N LYS A 225 -0.76 27.85 25.39
CA LYS A 225 -1.20 28.17 26.77
C LYS A 225 -1.50 26.93 27.63
N ALA A 226 -1.87 25.81 27.02
CA ALA A 226 -2.15 24.54 27.69
C ALA A 226 -0.89 23.70 27.96
N GLY A 227 0.29 24.14 27.51
CA GLY A 227 1.56 23.43 27.67
C GLY A 227 1.85 22.37 26.60
N ALA A 228 1.09 22.34 25.50
CA ALA A 228 1.35 21.45 24.36
C ALA A 228 2.33 22.11 23.37
N HIS A 229 3.21 21.28 22.80
CA HIS A 229 4.13 21.69 21.74
C HIS A 229 3.48 21.50 20.38
N ILE A 230 3.48 22.55 19.57
CA ILE A 230 2.88 22.57 18.23
C ILE A 230 3.99 22.88 17.23
N HIS A 231 4.14 22.07 16.19
CA HIS A 231 5.09 22.37 15.13
C HIS A 231 4.55 23.49 14.25
N ILE A 232 5.36 24.54 14.09
CA ILE A 232 4.99 25.71 13.31
C ILE A 232 6.07 26.08 12.29
N GLU A 233 5.61 26.60 11.17
CA GLU A 233 6.41 27.18 10.10
C GLU A 233 5.77 28.51 9.72
N GLY A 234 6.58 29.48 9.31
CA GLY A 234 6.04 30.81 9.08
C GLY A 234 7.08 31.86 8.75
N SER A 235 6.66 33.11 8.91
CA SER A 235 7.49 34.27 8.60
C SER A 235 7.24 35.44 9.54
N PHE A 236 8.31 36.17 9.81
CA PHE A 236 8.32 37.48 10.47
C PHE A 236 8.47 38.59 9.43
N ALA A 237 7.65 39.63 9.50
CA ALA A 237 7.80 40.83 8.68
C ALA A 237 7.57 42.09 9.53
N GLY A 238 8.41 43.12 9.35
CA GLY A 238 8.23 44.40 10.01
C GLY A 238 7.08 45.21 9.41
N ILE A 239 6.38 45.97 10.23
CA ILE A 239 5.37 46.96 9.82
C ILE A 239 6.06 48.32 9.84
N TYR A 240 6.00 49.07 8.74
CA TYR A 240 6.67 50.38 8.60
C TYR A 240 5.69 51.46 8.14
N ASP A 241 5.86 52.66 8.67
CA ASP A 241 5.16 53.88 8.24
C ASP A 241 5.74 54.41 6.90
N GLU A 242 5.08 55.39 6.28
CA GLU A 242 5.51 56.09 5.06
C GLU A 242 6.93 56.66 5.15
N ASN A 243 7.43 56.92 6.37
CA ASN A 243 8.78 57.39 6.64
C ASN A 243 9.81 56.27 6.91
N LEU A 244 9.50 55.00 6.61
CA LEU A 244 10.32 53.81 6.91
C LEU A 244 10.63 53.62 8.39
N LYS A 245 9.80 54.18 9.26
CA LYS A 245 9.89 53.97 10.71
C LYS A 245 9.14 52.70 11.08
N CYS A 246 9.79 51.79 11.81
CA CYS A 246 9.14 50.57 12.28
C CYS A 246 8.01 50.91 13.26
N GLU A 247 6.79 50.52 12.92
CA GLU A 247 5.60 50.64 13.75
C GLU A 247 5.30 49.36 14.53
N GLY A 248 5.83 48.21 14.08
CA GLY A 248 5.47 46.93 14.65
C GLY A 248 6.04 45.71 13.93
N LEU A 249 5.60 44.53 14.35
CA LEU A 249 5.98 43.23 13.79
C LEU A 249 4.72 42.44 13.46
N VAL A 250 4.69 41.82 12.29
CA VAL A 250 3.69 40.81 11.92
C VAL A 250 4.33 39.43 11.89
N VAL A 251 3.63 38.45 12.44
CA VAL A 251 3.98 37.04 12.39
C VAL A 251 2.86 36.29 11.71
N ALA A 252 3.18 35.60 10.61
CA ALA A 252 2.29 34.65 9.97
C ALA A 252 2.85 33.24 10.19
N PHE A 253 2.05 32.31 10.67
CA PHE A 253 2.49 30.94 10.98
C PHE A 253 1.39 29.91 10.76
N GLN A 254 1.78 28.71 10.38
CA GLN A 254 0.88 27.59 10.14
C GLN A 254 1.20 26.45 11.11
N ASP A 255 0.16 25.77 11.60
CA ASP A 255 0.31 24.51 12.32
C ASP A 255 0.61 23.38 11.32
N VAL A 256 1.85 22.91 11.33
CA VAL A 256 2.32 21.81 10.48
C VAL A 256 2.48 20.51 11.28
N THR A 257 1.94 20.43 12.49
CA THR A 257 2.06 19.25 13.37
C THR A 257 1.59 17.98 12.68
N ALA A 258 0.39 18.00 12.07
CA ALA A 258 -0.14 16.84 11.36
C ALA A 258 0.73 16.42 10.18
N ILE A 259 1.28 17.39 9.43
CA ILE A 259 2.14 17.13 8.27
C ILE A 259 3.47 16.52 8.73
N LYS A 260 4.09 17.06 9.78
CA LYS A 260 5.34 16.55 10.34
C LYS A 260 5.19 15.19 10.97
N THR A 261 4.18 14.97 11.82
CA THR A 261 3.92 13.65 12.41
C THR A 261 3.65 12.61 11.31
N MET A 262 2.96 12.99 10.23
CA MET A 262 2.73 12.09 9.10
C MET A 262 3.99 11.84 8.28
N SER A 263 4.82 12.86 8.06
CA SER A 263 6.14 12.71 7.42
C SER A 263 7.07 11.81 8.25
N ASP A 264 7.14 12.01 9.57
CA ASP A 264 7.94 11.17 10.47
C ASP A 264 7.39 9.74 10.50
N THR A 265 6.07 9.57 10.45
CA THR A 265 5.42 8.27 10.32
C THR A 265 5.76 7.62 8.98
N ILE A 266 5.78 8.37 7.88
CA ILE A 266 6.17 7.87 6.55
C ILE A 266 7.65 7.46 6.54
N VAL A 267 8.55 8.26 7.13
CA VAL A 267 9.98 7.93 7.26
C VAL A 267 10.16 6.68 8.14
N TYR A 268 9.41 6.57 9.22
CA TYR A 268 9.43 5.40 10.09
C TYR A 268 8.87 4.16 9.38
N GLN A 269 7.73 4.26 8.70
CA GLN A 269 7.12 3.17 7.92
C GLN A 269 7.95 2.77 6.69
N ALA A 270 8.69 3.72 6.11
CA ALA A 270 9.63 3.44 5.02
C ALA A 270 10.80 2.55 5.47
N SER A 271 11.09 2.50 6.77
CA SER A 271 12.18 1.68 7.33
C SER A 271 11.73 0.57 8.29
N HIS A 272 10.48 0.59 8.78
CA HIS A 272 9.96 -0.33 9.80
C HIS A 272 8.62 -0.97 9.42
N ASP A 273 8.42 -2.21 9.85
CA ASP A 273 7.17 -2.96 9.74
C ASP A 273 6.15 -2.49 10.76
N SER A 274 4.96 -2.10 10.29
CA SER A 274 3.91 -1.51 11.14
C SER A 274 3.27 -2.48 12.14
N LEU A 275 3.40 -3.79 11.93
CA LEU A 275 2.79 -4.80 12.80
C LEU A 275 3.68 -5.11 14.01
N THR A 276 4.97 -5.34 13.75
CA THR A 276 5.96 -5.85 14.71
C THR A 276 6.90 -4.77 15.24
N GLY A 277 7.01 -3.62 14.57
CA GLY A 277 7.95 -2.54 14.90
C GLY A 277 9.41 -2.89 14.63
N LEU A 278 9.67 -4.00 13.93
CA LEU A 278 10.99 -4.37 13.42
C LEU A 278 11.34 -3.54 12.18
N ILE A 279 12.61 -3.55 11.75
CA ILE A 279 12.94 -2.98 10.44
C ILE A 279 12.24 -3.78 9.33
N ASN A 280 11.86 -3.11 8.25
CA ASN A 280 11.18 -3.74 7.12
C ASN A 280 12.19 -4.37 6.14
N ARG A 281 11.67 -5.00 5.09
CA ARG A 281 12.47 -5.64 4.04
C ARG A 281 13.47 -4.70 3.36
N ASP A 282 13.09 -3.45 3.11
CA ASP A 282 13.92 -2.49 2.36
C ASP A 282 15.10 -1.99 3.20
N GLU A 283 14.85 -1.67 4.48
CA GLU A 283 15.91 -1.29 5.41
C GLU A 283 16.84 -2.48 5.69
N PHE A 284 16.30 -3.69 5.85
CA PHE A 284 17.10 -4.90 6.01
C PHE A 284 18.00 -5.18 4.81
N PHE A 285 17.48 -4.98 3.59
CA PHE A 285 18.27 -5.11 2.36
C PHE A 285 19.42 -4.10 2.33
N THR A 286 19.19 -2.88 2.82
CA THR A 286 20.23 -1.85 2.97
C THR A 286 21.29 -2.26 4.00
N CYS A 287 20.90 -2.80 5.15
CA CYS A 287 21.82 -3.35 6.15
C CYS A 287 22.67 -4.49 5.57
N LEU A 288 22.05 -5.42 4.83
CA LEU A 288 22.74 -6.53 4.19
C LEU A 288 23.75 -6.05 3.14
N LYS A 289 23.36 -5.10 2.29
CA LYS A 289 24.25 -4.49 1.29
C LYS A 289 25.46 -3.81 1.95
N ASN A 290 25.23 -3.13 3.08
CA ASN A 290 26.31 -2.51 3.85
C ASN A 290 27.26 -3.53 4.46
N SER A 291 26.74 -4.65 4.98
CA SER A 291 27.56 -5.76 5.49
C SER A 291 28.42 -6.40 4.39
N ILE A 292 27.85 -6.69 3.21
CA ILE A 292 28.58 -7.25 2.06
C ILE A 292 29.70 -6.32 1.57
N ASN A 293 29.45 -5.00 1.55
CA ASN A 293 30.44 -4.02 1.11
C ASN A 293 31.57 -3.78 2.13
N GLN A 294 31.37 -4.12 3.40
CA GLN A 294 32.36 -3.97 4.47
C GLN A 294 33.32 -5.18 4.51
N ASN A 295 34.06 -5.37 3.42
CA ASN A 295 34.94 -6.52 3.15
C ASN A 295 36.24 -6.57 4.01
N SER A 296 36.33 -5.81 5.11
CA SER A 296 37.54 -5.68 5.94
C SER A 296 37.41 -6.20 7.37
N ARG A 297 36.32 -6.90 7.72
CA ARG A 297 36.12 -7.44 9.07
C ARG A 297 36.87 -8.77 9.26
N THR A 298 37.36 -9.02 10.47
CA THR A 298 38.15 -10.21 10.84
C THR A 298 37.34 -11.49 10.95
N LYS A 299 36.00 -11.40 11.04
CA LYS A 299 35.07 -12.54 11.12
C LYS A 299 33.93 -12.38 10.10
N PRO A 300 33.37 -13.48 9.57
CA PRO A 300 32.26 -13.44 8.63
C PRO A 300 30.95 -13.02 9.31
N ASP A 301 30.08 -12.36 8.56
CA ASP A 301 28.70 -12.10 8.97
C ASP A 301 27.80 -13.28 8.55
N PHE A 302 26.68 -13.48 9.24
CA PHE A 302 25.72 -14.54 8.93
C PHE A 302 24.31 -13.98 8.80
N LEU A 303 23.62 -14.39 7.73
CA LEU A 303 22.21 -14.13 7.50
C LEU A 303 21.41 -15.34 7.98
N LEU A 304 20.42 -15.12 8.84
CA LEU A 304 19.41 -16.09 9.20
C LEU A 304 18.07 -15.65 8.60
N TYR A 305 17.44 -16.55 7.87
CA TYR A 305 16.09 -16.40 7.33
C TYR A 305 15.19 -17.35 8.12
N LEU A 306 14.07 -16.84 8.60
CA LEU A 306 13.18 -17.55 9.51
C LEU A 306 11.78 -17.53 8.94
N ASP A 307 11.09 -18.65 9.06
CA ASP A 307 9.70 -18.78 8.63
C ASP A 307 8.89 -19.51 9.70
N VAL A 308 7.76 -18.92 10.09
CA VAL A 308 6.87 -19.48 11.13
C VAL A 308 6.07 -20.64 10.54
N ASP A 309 6.40 -21.85 10.98
CA ASP A 309 5.75 -23.06 10.49
C ASP A 309 4.24 -23.04 10.77
N GLN A 310 3.44 -23.50 9.81
CA GLN A 310 1.98 -23.63 9.93
C GLN A 310 1.23 -22.31 10.20
N PHE A 311 1.83 -21.14 9.92
CA PHE A 311 1.15 -19.85 10.10
C PHE A 311 -0.20 -19.75 9.37
N LYS A 312 -0.28 -20.31 8.16
CA LYS A 312 -1.54 -20.37 7.40
C LYS A 312 -2.67 -21.09 8.16
N ILE A 313 -2.34 -22.19 8.85
CA ILE A 313 -3.30 -22.94 9.68
C ILE A 313 -3.82 -22.07 10.83
N VAL A 314 -2.95 -21.25 11.44
CA VAL A 314 -3.35 -20.30 12.49
C VAL A 314 -4.31 -19.25 11.93
N ASN A 315 -4.03 -18.68 10.76
CA ASN A 315 -4.94 -17.71 10.13
C ASN A 315 -6.28 -18.34 9.76
N ASP A 316 -6.27 -19.55 9.21
CA ASP A 316 -7.48 -20.23 8.73
C ASP A 316 -8.38 -20.69 9.91
N LEU A 317 -7.79 -21.12 11.03
CA LEU A 317 -8.54 -21.57 12.22
C LEU A 317 -8.93 -20.44 13.19
N CYS A 318 -8.02 -19.50 13.44
CA CYS A 318 -8.15 -18.51 14.50
C CYS A 318 -8.43 -17.08 13.99
N GLY A 319 -8.32 -16.87 12.67
CA GLY A 319 -8.49 -15.58 12.00
C GLY A 319 -7.20 -14.74 11.98
N HIS A 320 -7.16 -13.76 11.07
CA HIS A 320 -5.98 -12.91 10.86
C HIS A 320 -5.50 -12.15 12.10
N LEU A 321 -6.41 -11.71 12.98
CA LEU A 321 -6.03 -11.05 14.24
C LEU A 321 -5.19 -11.96 15.16
N ALA A 322 -5.43 -13.27 15.13
CA ALA A 322 -4.64 -14.23 15.90
C ALA A 322 -3.25 -14.45 15.28
N GLY A 323 -3.16 -14.45 13.94
CA GLY A 323 -1.89 -14.47 13.22
C GLY A 323 -1.05 -13.23 13.52
N ASP A 324 -1.66 -12.05 13.52
CA ASP A 324 -0.99 -10.79 13.85
C ASP A 324 -0.39 -10.80 15.27
N GLU A 325 -1.15 -11.29 16.25
CA GLU A 325 -0.65 -11.45 17.63
C GLU A 325 0.44 -12.51 17.75
N LEU A 326 0.34 -13.61 17.00
CA LEU A 326 1.40 -14.61 16.94
C LEU A 326 2.71 -13.99 16.44
N LEU A 327 2.66 -13.22 15.34
CA LEU A 327 3.84 -12.56 14.78
C LEU A 327 4.45 -11.54 15.74
N ARG A 328 3.64 -10.73 16.43
CA ARG A 328 4.14 -9.81 17.47
C ARG A 328 4.83 -10.55 18.60
N THR A 329 4.26 -11.68 19.02
CA THR A 329 4.81 -12.45 20.13
C THR A 329 6.13 -13.10 19.75
N VAL A 330 6.20 -13.72 18.57
CA VAL A 330 7.43 -14.31 18.01
C VAL A 330 8.52 -13.24 17.85
N ALA A 331 8.18 -12.07 17.30
CA ALA A 331 9.12 -10.96 17.15
C ALA A 331 9.70 -10.50 18.50
N ASN A 332 8.85 -10.28 19.50
CA ASN A 332 9.31 -9.85 20.83
C ASN A 332 10.21 -10.90 21.50
N GLU A 333 9.90 -12.17 21.33
CA GLU A 333 10.66 -13.29 21.89
C GLU A 333 12.04 -13.43 21.28
N ILE A 334 12.11 -13.46 19.94
CA ILE A 334 13.39 -13.51 19.22
C ILE A 334 14.29 -12.35 19.65
N ARG A 335 13.72 -11.14 19.79
CA ARG A 335 14.46 -9.94 20.21
C ARG A 335 15.13 -10.06 21.57
N THR A 336 14.65 -10.91 22.48
CA THR A 336 15.26 -11.09 23.81
C THR A 336 16.59 -11.86 23.78
N ILE A 337 16.78 -12.73 22.79
CA ILE A 337 17.99 -13.56 22.63
C ILE A 337 19.04 -12.82 21.80
N LEU A 338 18.60 -11.97 20.88
CA LEU A 338 19.48 -11.36 19.90
C LEU A 338 20.48 -10.34 20.49
N PRO A 339 21.74 -10.35 20.03
CA PRO A 339 22.73 -9.32 20.39
C PRO A 339 22.27 -7.93 19.96
N LYS A 340 22.62 -6.89 20.73
CA LYS A 340 22.30 -5.49 20.41
C LYS A 340 22.87 -4.99 19.06
N SER A 341 23.92 -5.64 18.56
CA SER A 341 24.56 -5.34 17.28
C SER A 341 23.90 -6.03 16.08
N SER A 342 22.92 -6.92 16.31
CA SER A 342 22.23 -7.62 15.23
C SER A 342 21.14 -6.76 14.60
N SER A 343 20.93 -6.92 13.29
CA SER A 343 19.79 -6.33 12.60
C SER A 343 18.67 -7.36 12.51
N PHE A 344 17.45 -7.00 12.93
CA PHE A 344 16.32 -7.92 12.97
C PHE A 344 15.10 -7.33 12.28
N ALA A 345 14.62 -8.01 11.25
CA ALA A 345 13.61 -7.55 10.32
C ALA A 345 12.44 -8.52 10.15
N ARG A 346 11.30 -7.98 9.74
CA ARG A 346 10.22 -8.77 9.12
C ARG A 346 10.28 -8.55 7.61
N LEU A 347 10.40 -9.65 6.85
CA LEU A 347 10.60 -9.61 5.40
C LEU A 347 9.27 -9.61 4.63
N GLY A 348 8.22 -10.17 5.24
CA GLY A 348 6.85 -10.19 4.72
C GLY A 348 6.08 -11.39 5.25
N GLY A 349 4.76 -11.30 5.39
CA GLY A 349 3.94 -12.43 5.87
C GLY A 349 4.42 -12.98 7.22
N ASP A 350 4.82 -14.25 7.22
CA ASP A 350 5.38 -15.07 8.30
C ASP A 350 6.91 -15.17 8.31
N GLU A 351 7.58 -14.37 7.49
CA GLU A 351 9.03 -14.44 7.28
C GLU A 351 9.78 -13.34 8.03
N PHE A 352 10.89 -13.72 8.67
CA PHE A 352 11.80 -12.82 9.39
C PHE A 352 13.24 -12.98 8.93
N GLY A 353 14.02 -11.91 9.06
CA GLY A 353 15.44 -11.88 8.70
C GLY A 353 16.29 -11.37 9.85
N ILE A 354 17.38 -12.05 10.17
CA ILE A 354 18.34 -11.63 11.20
C ILE A 354 19.73 -11.59 10.57
N LEU A 355 20.41 -10.45 10.70
CA LEU A 355 21.80 -10.29 10.32
C LEU A 355 22.67 -10.27 11.58
N LEU A 356 23.48 -11.32 11.73
CA LEU A 356 24.43 -11.51 12.82
C LEU A 356 25.82 -11.11 12.34
N GLN A 357 26.41 -10.12 13.00
CA GLN A 357 27.71 -9.58 12.60
C GLN A 357 28.84 -10.10 13.49
N GLU A 358 30.00 -10.35 12.90
CA GLU A 358 31.26 -10.69 13.59
C GLU A 358 31.19 -11.92 14.53
N LEU A 359 30.40 -12.93 14.17
CA LEU A 359 30.19 -14.14 14.97
C LEU A 359 30.84 -15.37 14.33
N ASP A 360 31.26 -16.31 15.17
CA ASP A 360 31.77 -17.61 14.69
C ASP A 360 30.61 -18.54 14.33
N LYS A 361 30.84 -19.45 13.38
CA LYS A 361 29.83 -20.41 12.90
C LYS A 361 29.15 -21.18 14.04
N ASP A 362 29.92 -21.63 15.03
CA ASP A 362 29.39 -22.42 16.14
C ASP A 362 28.45 -21.59 17.04
N ALA A 363 28.80 -20.31 17.28
CA ALA A 363 27.95 -19.39 18.02
C ALA A 363 26.64 -19.08 17.28
N VAL A 364 26.70 -18.95 15.94
CA VAL A 364 25.50 -18.74 15.12
C VAL A 364 24.57 -19.96 15.16
N MET A 365 25.13 -21.16 15.08
CA MET A 365 24.34 -22.40 15.21
C MET A 365 23.70 -22.54 16.59
N GLU A 366 24.40 -22.13 17.65
CA GLU A 366 23.85 -22.12 19.01
C GLU A 366 22.68 -21.14 19.13
N ILE A 367 22.82 -19.91 18.61
CA ILE A 367 21.73 -18.93 18.56
C ILE A 367 20.54 -19.51 17.78
N ALA A 368 20.76 -20.10 16.60
CA ALA A 368 19.68 -20.69 15.80
C ALA A 368 18.93 -21.81 16.55
N GLN A 369 19.64 -22.68 17.28
CA GLN A 369 19.02 -23.71 18.11
C GLN A 369 18.27 -23.15 19.32
N GLN A 370 18.73 -22.03 19.90
CA GLN A 370 17.99 -21.34 20.96
C GLN A 370 16.70 -20.72 20.42
N LEU A 371 16.75 -20.14 19.21
CA LEU A 371 15.59 -19.56 18.53
C LEU A 371 14.52 -20.63 18.22
N THR A 372 14.90 -21.79 17.67
CA THR A 372 13.93 -22.86 17.39
C THR A 372 13.23 -23.32 18.67
N ARG A 373 13.99 -23.55 19.75
CA ARG A 373 13.42 -23.96 21.06
C ARG A 373 12.56 -22.89 21.72
N LEU A 374 12.87 -21.61 21.53
CA LEU A 374 12.08 -20.52 22.10
C LEU A 374 10.70 -20.42 21.44
N VAL A 375 10.67 -20.58 20.11
CA VAL A 375 9.44 -20.45 19.32
C VAL A 375 8.62 -21.75 19.34
N GLU A 376 9.25 -22.91 19.55
CA GLU A 376 8.58 -24.20 19.68
C GLU A 376 7.71 -24.27 20.94
N ARG A 377 6.43 -23.95 20.78
CA ARG A 377 5.45 -24.01 21.85
C ARG A 377 4.01 -24.05 21.35
N LYS A 378 3.09 -24.26 22.27
CA LYS A 378 1.66 -24.24 21.99
C LYS A 378 1.10 -22.83 22.06
N PHE A 379 0.79 -22.24 20.90
CA PHE A 379 0.08 -20.97 20.82
C PHE A 379 -1.42 -21.20 21.08
N THR A 380 -1.97 -20.49 22.06
CA THR A 380 -3.38 -20.64 22.46
C THR A 380 -4.13 -19.34 22.22
N TRP A 381 -5.21 -19.40 21.43
CA TRP A 381 -6.06 -18.27 21.12
C TRP A 381 -7.53 -18.66 21.28
N LYS A 382 -8.20 -18.07 22.27
CA LYS A 382 -9.55 -18.45 22.68
C LYS A 382 -9.62 -19.96 23.02
N GLU A 383 -10.40 -20.74 22.27
CA GLU A 383 -10.60 -22.19 22.46
C GLU A 383 -9.65 -23.05 21.61
N HIS A 384 -8.90 -22.45 20.69
CA HIS A 384 -8.02 -23.17 19.76
C HIS A 384 -6.57 -23.13 20.24
N SER A 385 -5.83 -24.19 19.96
CA SER A 385 -4.47 -24.37 20.44
C SER A 385 -3.64 -25.08 19.37
N VAL A 386 -2.67 -24.38 18.81
CA VAL A 386 -1.84 -24.81 17.66
C VAL A 386 -0.38 -24.84 18.11
N ASN A 387 0.35 -25.89 17.75
CA ASN A 387 1.79 -25.92 17.97
C ASN A 387 2.46 -25.07 16.90
N THR A 388 3.22 -24.08 17.34
CA THR A 388 3.98 -23.18 16.48
C THR A 388 5.46 -23.48 16.63
N SER A 389 6.18 -23.47 15.51
CA SER A 389 7.63 -23.62 15.45
C SER A 389 8.18 -22.68 14.38
N VAL A 390 9.51 -22.65 14.23
CA VAL A 390 10.18 -21.86 13.21
C VAL A 390 11.21 -22.70 12.47
N SER A 391 11.21 -22.59 11.16
CA SER A 391 12.26 -23.14 10.30
C SER A 391 13.28 -22.04 9.99
N ILE A 392 14.58 -22.36 10.08
CA ILE A 392 15.65 -21.36 9.94
C ILE A 392 16.67 -21.78 8.88
N GLY A 393 16.87 -20.94 7.87
CA GLY A 393 17.96 -21.03 6.91
C GLY A 393 19.11 -20.10 7.28
N ILE A 394 20.35 -20.58 7.24
CA ILE A 394 21.54 -19.81 7.66
C ILE A 394 22.51 -19.72 6.49
N VAL A 395 22.99 -18.53 6.15
CA VAL A 395 23.98 -18.30 5.08
C VAL A 395 25.14 -17.47 5.59
N ALA A 396 26.37 -17.86 5.24
CA ALA A 396 27.55 -17.04 5.48
C ALA A 396 27.64 -15.91 4.44
N VAL A 397 27.81 -14.68 4.92
CA VAL A 397 28.00 -13.48 4.10
C VAL A 397 29.50 -13.27 3.92
N ASP A 398 30.05 -13.78 2.82
CA ASP A 398 31.50 -13.79 2.55
C ASP A 398 31.96 -12.67 1.59
N GLY A 399 31.08 -11.74 1.25
CA GLY A 399 31.35 -10.63 0.35
C GLY A 399 31.48 -11.00 -1.13
N LYS A 400 31.34 -12.30 -1.50
CA LYS A 400 31.45 -12.76 -2.90
C LYS A 400 30.11 -12.86 -3.61
N MET A 401 29.03 -13.03 -2.85
CA MET A 401 27.67 -13.14 -3.36
C MET A 401 26.97 -11.78 -3.35
N ASP A 402 26.15 -11.51 -4.36
CA ASP A 402 25.29 -10.34 -4.36
C ASP A 402 24.19 -10.45 -3.28
N PRO A 403 23.66 -9.33 -2.76
CA PRO A 403 22.67 -9.35 -1.69
C PRO A 403 21.40 -10.17 -2.02
N TYR A 404 20.97 -10.20 -3.29
CA TYR A 404 19.80 -10.98 -3.69
C TYR A 404 20.08 -12.48 -3.66
N SER A 405 21.27 -12.90 -4.10
CA SER A 405 21.71 -14.29 -4.02
C SER A 405 21.86 -14.78 -2.57
N VAL A 406 22.32 -13.91 -1.66
CA VAL A 406 22.43 -14.26 -0.24
C VAL A 406 21.06 -14.50 0.39
N LEU A 407 20.08 -13.63 0.08
CA LEU A 407 18.68 -13.83 0.51
C LEU A 407 18.07 -15.09 -0.10
N ALA A 408 18.26 -15.33 -1.39
CA ALA A 408 17.76 -16.53 -2.06
C ALA A 408 18.36 -17.82 -1.46
N ALA A 409 19.67 -17.84 -1.22
CA ALA A 409 20.33 -18.97 -0.55
C ALA A 409 19.79 -19.21 0.87
N ALA A 410 19.39 -18.16 1.58
CA ALA A 410 18.85 -18.27 2.93
C ALA A 410 17.41 -18.77 2.94
N ASP A 411 16.60 -18.33 1.97
CA ASP A 411 15.27 -18.91 1.72
C ASP A 411 15.37 -20.38 1.32
N ASP A 412 16.31 -20.74 0.44
CA ASP A 412 16.60 -22.14 0.06
C ASP A 412 16.88 -23.00 1.30
N ALA A 413 17.72 -22.50 2.22
CA ALA A 413 18.06 -23.22 3.44
C ALA A 413 16.87 -23.34 4.40
N THR A 414 16.03 -22.33 4.47
CA THR A 414 14.80 -22.33 5.29
C THR A 414 13.80 -23.35 4.75
N TYR A 415 13.67 -23.43 3.43
CA TYR A 415 12.81 -24.42 2.79
C TYR A 415 13.29 -25.85 3.02
N LEU A 416 14.60 -26.12 2.94
CA LEU A 416 15.14 -27.45 3.28
C LEU A 416 14.96 -27.80 4.76
N ALA A 417 14.93 -26.80 5.64
CA ALA A 417 14.56 -27.00 7.04
C ALA A 417 13.08 -27.42 7.17
N LYS A 418 12.18 -26.82 6.37
CA LYS A 418 10.76 -27.21 6.32
C LYS A 418 10.57 -28.64 5.79
N GLU A 419 11.23 -29.01 4.69
CA GLU A 419 11.12 -30.37 4.12
C GLU A 419 11.66 -31.45 5.08
N ALA A 420 12.65 -31.11 5.92
CA ALA A 420 13.18 -32.01 6.94
C ALA A 420 12.23 -32.22 8.14
N GLY A 421 11.00 -31.70 8.09
CA GLY A 421 9.99 -31.83 9.14
C GLY A 421 9.72 -30.54 9.93
N GLY A 422 10.32 -29.41 9.54
CA GLY A 422 10.18 -28.13 10.23
C GLY A 422 10.91 -28.07 11.58
N ASN A 423 10.77 -26.96 12.30
CA ASN A 423 11.39 -26.76 13.61
C ASN A 423 12.91 -27.03 13.68
N THR A 424 13.65 -26.66 12.64
CA THR A 424 15.09 -26.92 12.57
C THR A 424 15.84 -25.80 11.88
N ALA A 425 17.16 -25.78 12.05
CA ALA A 425 18.04 -24.82 11.43
C ALA A 425 18.99 -25.53 10.45
N LYS A 426 19.10 -25.01 9.24
CA LYS A 426 19.98 -25.55 8.18
C LYS A 426 20.95 -24.49 7.72
N LEU A 427 22.24 -24.84 7.72
CA LEU A 427 23.29 -24.00 7.17
C LEU A 427 23.46 -24.28 5.67
N TYR A 428 23.35 -23.23 4.87
CA TYR A 428 23.64 -23.23 3.45
C TYR A 428 25.11 -23.58 3.20
N GLN A 429 25.33 -24.60 2.38
CA GLN A 429 26.66 -24.99 1.93
C GLN A 429 26.63 -25.09 0.41
N THR A 430 27.49 -24.33 -0.27
CA THR A 430 27.60 -24.32 -1.75
C THR A 430 27.98 -25.68 -2.35
N ALA A 431 28.51 -26.59 -1.54
CA ALA A 431 28.86 -27.95 -1.95
C ALA A 431 27.72 -28.97 -1.72
N ASP A 432 26.61 -28.56 -1.12
CA ASP A 432 25.46 -29.45 -0.91
C ASP A 432 24.63 -29.56 -2.19
N PHE A 433 24.38 -30.80 -2.63
CA PHE A 433 23.68 -31.11 -3.87
C PHE A 433 22.24 -30.57 -3.88
N SER A 434 21.65 -30.38 -2.69
CA SER A 434 20.32 -29.82 -2.45
C SER A 434 20.20 -28.33 -2.82
N PHE A 435 21.26 -27.54 -2.64
CA PHE A 435 21.28 -26.10 -2.92
C PHE A 435 21.58 -25.79 -4.40
N LEU A 436 22.43 -26.60 -5.04
CA LEU A 436 22.69 -26.54 -6.49
C LEU A 436 21.43 -26.82 -7.31
N LYS A 437 20.51 -27.65 -6.79
CA LYS A 437 19.24 -27.99 -7.43
C LYS A 437 18.32 -26.75 -7.54
N ARG A 438 18.21 -25.91 -6.49
CA ARG A 438 17.22 -24.83 -6.38
C ARG A 438 17.54 -23.56 -7.19
N ARG A 439 18.82 -23.18 -7.32
CA ARG A 439 19.24 -22.12 -8.29
C ARG A 439 18.92 -22.52 -9.73
N GLY A 440 18.94 -23.83 -10.03
CA GLY A 440 18.43 -24.40 -11.28
C GLY A 440 16.90 -24.37 -11.39
N GLU A 441 16.15 -24.42 -10.28
CA GLU A 441 14.66 -24.50 -10.26
C GLU A 441 13.92 -23.22 -10.66
N MET A 442 14.43 -22.02 -10.38
CA MET A 442 13.86 -20.81 -10.99
C MET A 442 14.18 -20.71 -12.49
N GLN A 443 15.37 -21.18 -12.90
CA GLN A 443 15.70 -21.31 -14.33
C GLN A 443 14.82 -22.38 -14.99
N TRP A 444 14.38 -23.40 -14.24
CA TRP A 444 13.52 -24.48 -14.75
C TRP A 444 12.18 -23.96 -15.26
N VAL A 445 11.56 -22.94 -14.67
CA VAL A 445 10.31 -22.38 -15.21
C VAL A 445 10.54 -21.81 -16.61
N SER A 446 11.57 -20.98 -16.79
CA SER A 446 11.92 -20.42 -18.09
C SER A 446 12.33 -21.52 -19.08
N ARG A 447 13.16 -22.48 -18.64
CA ARG A 447 13.66 -23.58 -19.48
C ARG A 447 12.56 -24.55 -19.90
N LEU A 448 11.63 -24.90 -19.01
CA LEU A 448 10.51 -25.81 -19.30
C LEU A 448 9.46 -25.13 -20.18
N THR A 449 9.16 -23.85 -19.95
CA THR A 449 8.26 -23.09 -20.84
C THR A 449 8.88 -22.99 -22.23
N ASP A 450 10.16 -22.63 -22.32
CA ASP A 450 10.91 -22.59 -23.57
C ASP A 450 11.01 -23.98 -24.24
N ALA A 451 11.14 -25.06 -23.46
CA ALA A 451 11.14 -26.42 -23.98
C ALA A 451 9.79 -26.87 -24.54
N LEU A 452 8.68 -26.43 -23.93
CA LEU A 452 7.32 -26.65 -24.44
C LEU A 452 7.11 -25.89 -25.76
N GLU A 453 7.60 -24.64 -25.86
CA GLU A 453 7.45 -23.80 -27.05
C GLU A 453 8.33 -24.28 -28.22
N HIS A 454 9.58 -24.68 -27.94
CA HIS A 454 10.56 -25.06 -28.96
C HIS A 454 10.67 -26.59 -29.18
N ASN A 455 9.74 -27.39 -28.65
CA ASN A 455 9.73 -28.86 -28.75
C ASN A 455 11.05 -29.54 -28.37
N ARG A 456 11.64 -29.13 -27.23
CA ARG A 456 12.91 -29.68 -26.73
C ARG A 456 12.75 -30.94 -25.86
N PHE A 457 11.51 -31.32 -25.57
CA PHE A 457 11.23 -32.61 -24.95
C PHE A 457 11.40 -33.74 -25.96
N VAL A 458 11.93 -34.86 -25.48
CA VAL A 458 12.09 -36.09 -26.27
C VAL A 458 11.51 -37.27 -25.51
N LEU A 459 10.84 -38.16 -26.25
CA LEU A 459 10.23 -39.35 -25.69
C LEU A 459 11.17 -40.55 -25.84
N PHE A 460 11.30 -41.30 -24.76
CA PHE A 460 11.95 -42.59 -24.72
C PHE A 460 10.90 -43.67 -24.48
N GLU A 461 11.18 -44.91 -24.89
CA GLU A 461 10.37 -46.07 -24.55
C GLU A 461 11.18 -47.11 -23.79
N GLN A 462 10.53 -47.81 -22.85
CA GLN A 462 11.09 -48.98 -22.18
C GLN A 462 10.10 -50.15 -22.24
N PRO A 463 10.51 -51.34 -22.70
CA PRO A 463 9.62 -52.49 -22.79
C PRO A 463 9.27 -53.07 -21.41
N ILE A 464 8.01 -53.48 -21.29
CA ILE A 464 7.45 -54.28 -20.21
C ILE A 464 7.16 -55.66 -20.79
N VAL A 465 7.72 -56.70 -20.19
CA VAL A 465 7.62 -58.09 -20.70
C VAL A 465 6.87 -58.98 -19.72
N LEU A 466 6.22 -60.03 -20.24
CA LEU A 466 5.65 -61.10 -19.42
C LEU A 466 6.78 -61.93 -18.81
N LEU A 467 6.74 -62.15 -17.49
CA LEU A 467 7.80 -62.91 -16.79
C LEU A 467 7.72 -64.42 -17.06
N SER A 468 6.59 -64.91 -17.56
CA SER A 468 6.35 -66.32 -17.86
C SER A 468 7.11 -66.82 -19.10
N ASP A 469 7.12 -66.03 -20.18
CA ASP A 469 7.72 -66.41 -21.47
C ASP A 469 8.66 -65.34 -22.08
N GLY A 470 8.80 -64.19 -21.43
CA GLY A 470 9.63 -63.07 -21.90
C GLY A 470 9.04 -62.31 -23.09
N SER A 471 7.78 -62.56 -23.45
CA SER A 471 7.13 -61.87 -24.57
C SER A 471 6.83 -60.41 -24.23
N LEU A 472 6.89 -59.55 -25.26
CA LEU A 472 6.63 -58.12 -25.12
C LEU A 472 5.14 -57.88 -24.82
N ALA A 473 4.85 -57.23 -23.70
CA ALA A 473 3.49 -56.87 -23.31
C ALA A 473 3.15 -55.43 -23.70
N LYS A 474 3.98 -54.47 -23.27
CA LYS A 474 3.75 -53.02 -23.43
C LYS A 474 5.08 -52.26 -23.48
N HIS A 475 5.01 -50.96 -23.75
CA HIS A 475 6.13 -50.03 -23.61
C HIS A 475 5.72 -48.87 -22.71
N GLU A 476 6.54 -48.53 -21.73
CA GLU A 476 6.39 -47.30 -20.96
C GLU A 476 7.05 -46.13 -21.69
N ILE A 477 6.32 -45.02 -21.81
CA ILE A 477 6.81 -43.77 -22.36
C ILE A 477 7.47 -42.96 -21.24
N LEU A 478 8.72 -42.58 -21.47
CA LEU A 478 9.56 -41.88 -20.52
C LEU A 478 9.98 -40.53 -21.10
N LEU A 479 9.64 -39.45 -20.40
CA LEU A 479 10.02 -38.10 -20.79
C LEU A 479 11.50 -37.82 -20.50
N ARG A 480 12.19 -37.18 -21.43
CA ARG A 480 13.51 -36.59 -21.25
C ARG A 480 13.50 -35.17 -21.80
N LEU A 481 14.38 -34.34 -21.27
CA LEU A 481 14.61 -33.00 -21.81
C LEU A 481 15.99 -32.95 -22.45
N GLN A 482 16.08 -32.39 -23.65
CA GLN A 482 17.35 -32.11 -24.30
C GLN A 482 17.86 -30.73 -23.87
N ASP A 483 19.09 -30.66 -23.34
CA ASP A 483 19.77 -29.39 -23.08
C ASP A 483 20.55 -28.94 -24.33
N ASP A 484 20.46 -27.65 -24.65
CA ASP A 484 21.20 -27.00 -25.75
C ASP A 484 22.33 -26.09 -25.21
N ASP A 485 22.39 -25.81 -23.90
CA ASP A 485 23.43 -24.95 -23.29
C ASP A 485 24.78 -25.68 -23.09
N ALA A 486 24.83 -27.00 -23.33
CA ALA A 486 26.04 -27.82 -23.21
C ALA A 486 26.68 -28.12 -24.58
N GLU A 487 28.02 -28.19 -24.64
CA GLU A 487 28.78 -28.48 -25.88
C GLU A 487 28.45 -29.87 -26.49
N GLU A 488 27.84 -30.77 -25.70
CA GLU A 488 27.25 -32.03 -26.15
C GLU A 488 25.76 -32.05 -25.80
N LYS A 489 24.93 -32.72 -26.63
CA LYS A 489 23.48 -32.90 -26.40
C LYS A 489 23.23 -33.76 -25.16
N GLU A 490 23.29 -33.14 -23.99
CA GLU A 490 23.05 -33.82 -22.72
C GLU A 490 21.53 -34.01 -22.51
N LEU A 491 21.14 -35.23 -22.14
CA LEU A 491 19.74 -35.55 -21.83
C LEU A 491 19.52 -35.45 -20.33
N ILE A 492 18.64 -34.54 -19.94
CA ILE A 492 18.30 -34.30 -18.54
C ILE A 492 17.19 -35.26 -18.10
N SER A 493 17.42 -35.91 -16.96
CA SER A 493 16.50 -36.85 -16.33
C SER A 493 15.27 -36.12 -15.75
N PRO A 494 14.06 -36.71 -15.84
CA PRO A 494 12.85 -36.16 -15.22
C PRO A 494 12.97 -35.94 -13.71
N LEU A 495 13.80 -36.73 -13.01
CA LEU A 495 14.04 -36.56 -11.57
C LEU A 495 14.65 -35.19 -11.21
N VAL A 496 15.23 -34.49 -12.19
CA VAL A 496 15.82 -33.16 -12.01
C VAL A 496 14.77 -32.05 -12.15
N PHE A 497 13.85 -32.17 -13.11
CA PHE A 497 12.94 -31.06 -13.47
C PHE A 497 11.46 -31.29 -13.13
N ILE A 498 10.99 -32.53 -12.96
CA ILE A 498 9.58 -32.82 -12.62
C ILE A 498 9.18 -32.20 -11.27
N PRO A 499 9.99 -32.26 -10.19
CA PRO A 499 9.64 -31.58 -8.94
C PRO A 499 9.41 -30.08 -9.11
N ALA A 500 10.20 -29.43 -9.98
CA ALA A 500 10.02 -28.02 -10.33
C ALA A 500 8.72 -27.82 -11.13
N ALA A 501 8.48 -28.68 -12.13
CA ALA A 501 7.28 -28.62 -12.96
C ALA A 501 5.99 -28.80 -12.14
N GLU A 502 5.97 -29.69 -11.15
CA GLU A 502 4.86 -29.88 -10.23
C GLU A 502 4.65 -28.64 -9.36
N ARG A 503 5.73 -28.15 -8.73
CA ARG A 503 5.71 -26.97 -7.86
C ARG A 503 5.18 -25.71 -8.54
N TYR A 504 5.55 -25.50 -9.80
CA TYR A 504 5.12 -24.34 -10.61
C TYR A 504 3.91 -24.63 -11.50
N ASN A 505 3.22 -25.76 -11.30
CA ASN A 505 1.99 -26.14 -11.99
C ASN A 505 2.12 -26.20 -13.53
N LEU A 506 3.28 -26.63 -14.03
CA LEU A 506 3.58 -26.85 -15.45
C LEU A 506 3.25 -28.27 -15.91
N MET A 507 3.04 -29.21 -14.98
CA MET A 507 2.75 -30.62 -15.30
C MET A 507 1.54 -30.83 -16.22
N PRO A 508 0.39 -30.13 -16.06
CA PRO A 508 -0.72 -30.28 -17.00
C PRO A 508 -0.35 -29.96 -18.45
N ALA A 509 0.54 -29.00 -18.69
CA ALA A 509 1.01 -28.68 -20.03
C ALA A 509 1.97 -29.75 -20.56
N ILE A 510 2.87 -30.25 -19.71
CA ILE A 510 3.82 -31.31 -20.05
C ILE A 510 3.10 -32.62 -20.36
N ASP A 511 2.16 -33.05 -19.53
CA ASP A 511 1.40 -34.29 -19.74
C ASP A 511 0.61 -34.25 -21.05
N ARG A 512 -0.02 -33.11 -21.36
CA ARG A 512 -0.69 -32.89 -22.66
C ARG A 512 0.27 -32.98 -23.83
N TRP A 513 1.46 -32.41 -23.69
CA TRP A 513 2.52 -32.51 -24.70
C TRP A 513 2.96 -33.96 -24.89
N VAL A 514 3.19 -34.73 -23.81
CA VAL A 514 3.57 -36.16 -23.86
C VAL A 514 2.51 -37.00 -24.56
N VAL A 515 1.24 -36.83 -24.18
CA VAL A 515 0.10 -37.54 -24.78
C VAL A 515 0.01 -37.26 -26.27
N LYS A 516 0.05 -35.97 -26.66
CA LYS A 516 -0.03 -35.56 -28.06
C LYS A 516 1.09 -36.19 -28.90
N ASN A 517 2.34 -36.06 -28.46
CA ASN A 517 3.50 -36.57 -29.21
C ASN A 517 3.51 -38.10 -29.28
N THR A 518 3.04 -38.78 -28.22
CA THR A 518 2.90 -40.24 -28.22
C THR A 518 1.81 -40.68 -29.20
N PHE A 519 0.66 -40.01 -29.22
CA PHE A 519 -0.44 -40.35 -30.13
C PHE A 519 -0.07 -40.08 -31.58
N GLU A 520 0.61 -38.97 -31.84
CA GLU A 520 1.17 -38.66 -33.15
C GLU A 520 2.12 -39.76 -33.63
N PHE A 521 3.04 -40.21 -32.77
CA PHE A 521 3.94 -41.31 -33.08
C PHE A 521 3.19 -42.63 -33.39
N ILE A 522 2.17 -42.98 -32.60
CA ILE A 522 1.39 -44.22 -32.81
C ILE A 522 0.63 -44.15 -34.14
N ALA A 523 0.06 -42.99 -34.47
CA ALA A 523 -0.65 -42.77 -35.72
C ALA A 523 0.29 -42.92 -36.93
N GLN A 524 1.51 -42.37 -36.86
CA GLN A 524 2.50 -42.43 -37.92
C GLN A 524 3.11 -43.84 -38.10
N SER A 525 3.46 -44.51 -37.00
CA SER A 525 4.09 -45.83 -37.02
C SER A 525 3.12 -46.99 -37.30
N SER A 526 1.80 -46.78 -37.15
CA SER A 526 0.78 -47.83 -37.20
C SER A 526 1.11 -49.03 -36.29
N SER A 527 1.85 -48.78 -35.20
CA SER A 527 2.38 -49.82 -34.31
C SER A 527 1.23 -50.63 -33.67
N PRO A 528 1.30 -51.98 -33.66
CA PRO A 528 0.34 -52.82 -32.94
C PRO A 528 0.58 -52.85 -31.42
N ARG A 529 1.64 -52.17 -30.93
CA ARG A 529 2.07 -52.22 -29.53
C ARG A 529 1.15 -51.41 -28.62
N LYS A 530 1.20 -51.74 -27.33
CA LYS A 530 0.54 -51.00 -26.26
C LYS A 530 1.52 -50.08 -25.56
N TYR A 531 1.09 -48.87 -25.22
CA TYR A 531 1.93 -47.83 -24.61
C TYR A 531 1.36 -47.40 -23.27
N CYS A 532 2.23 -47.29 -22.27
CA CYS A 532 1.94 -46.73 -20.96
C CYS A 532 2.38 -45.26 -20.92
N ILE A 533 1.51 -44.37 -20.43
CA ILE A 533 1.79 -42.93 -20.30
C ILE A 533 1.49 -42.51 -18.86
N ASN A 534 2.48 -41.90 -18.21
CA ASN A 534 2.35 -41.34 -16.87
C ASN A 534 1.52 -40.05 -16.87
N LEU A 535 0.64 -39.90 -15.88
CA LEU A 535 -0.16 -38.70 -15.64
C LEU A 535 0.07 -38.19 -14.22
N SER A 536 0.34 -36.88 -14.09
CA SER A 536 0.52 -36.22 -12.80
C SER A 536 -0.81 -35.99 -12.06
N GLY A 537 -0.73 -35.80 -10.75
CA GLY A 537 -1.90 -35.45 -9.94
C GLY A 537 -2.53 -34.11 -10.30
N ALA A 538 -1.73 -33.13 -10.70
CA ALA A 538 -2.23 -31.85 -11.21
C ALA A 538 -3.08 -32.02 -12.48
N SER A 539 -2.70 -32.93 -13.38
CA SER A 539 -3.48 -33.27 -14.58
C SER A 539 -4.80 -33.97 -14.24
N ILE A 540 -4.79 -34.93 -13.31
CA ILE A 540 -6.02 -35.60 -12.86
C ILE A 540 -6.98 -34.61 -12.18
N ALA A 541 -6.44 -33.60 -11.49
CA ALA A 541 -7.22 -32.52 -10.89
C ALA A 541 -7.86 -31.57 -11.93
N ASP A 542 -7.38 -31.54 -13.17
CA ASP A 542 -7.86 -30.64 -14.23
C ASP A 542 -9.19 -31.13 -14.87
N PRO A 543 -10.29 -30.35 -14.83
CA PRO A 543 -11.56 -30.72 -15.48
C PRO A 543 -11.49 -30.88 -16.99
N THR A 544 -10.54 -30.20 -17.63
CA THR A 544 -10.46 -30.14 -19.08
C THR A 544 -9.67 -31.31 -19.67
N LEU A 545 -8.99 -32.12 -18.84
CA LEU A 545 -8.18 -33.26 -19.28
C LEU A 545 -9.02 -34.30 -20.03
N THR A 546 -10.18 -34.68 -19.48
CA THR A 546 -11.10 -35.66 -20.07
C THR A 546 -11.51 -35.26 -21.49
N GLN A 547 -11.89 -33.99 -21.68
CA GLN A 547 -12.26 -33.45 -22.99
C GLN A 547 -11.06 -33.45 -23.95
N PHE A 548 -9.88 -33.07 -23.47
CA PHE A 548 -8.65 -33.11 -24.25
C PHE A 548 -8.32 -34.53 -24.72
N MET A 549 -8.33 -35.51 -23.83
CA MET A 549 -8.08 -36.92 -24.19
C MET A 549 -9.04 -37.40 -25.29
N HIS A 550 -10.34 -37.09 -25.17
CA HIS A 550 -11.32 -37.41 -26.20
C HIS A 550 -11.02 -36.77 -27.56
N SER A 551 -10.58 -35.51 -27.57
CA SER A 551 -10.20 -34.83 -28.80
C SER A 551 -8.99 -35.51 -29.45
N GLN A 552 -7.98 -35.89 -28.67
CA GLN A 552 -6.75 -36.50 -29.17
C GLN A 552 -6.99 -37.92 -29.73
N PHE A 553 -7.80 -38.75 -29.07
CA PHE A 553 -8.19 -40.04 -29.62
C PHE A 553 -8.90 -39.92 -30.98
N SER A 554 -9.76 -38.91 -31.12
CA SER A 554 -10.53 -38.67 -32.34
C SER A 554 -9.68 -38.08 -33.46
N GLU A 555 -8.79 -37.15 -33.14
CA GLU A 555 -7.90 -36.45 -34.08
C GLU A 555 -6.88 -37.41 -34.72
N TYR A 556 -6.21 -38.24 -33.91
CA TYR A 556 -5.17 -39.16 -34.37
C TYR A 556 -5.70 -40.56 -34.73
N GLY A 557 -6.99 -40.84 -34.52
CA GLY A 557 -7.61 -42.13 -34.83
C GLY A 557 -7.04 -43.31 -34.03
N ILE A 558 -6.58 -43.06 -32.80
CA ILE A 558 -5.95 -44.08 -31.95
C ILE A 558 -7.01 -44.98 -31.32
N ASN A 559 -6.84 -46.30 -31.42
CA ASN A 559 -7.64 -47.25 -30.65
C ASN A 559 -7.28 -47.11 -29.15
N PRO A 560 -8.21 -46.70 -28.26
CA PRO A 560 -7.94 -46.51 -26.84
C PRO A 560 -7.39 -47.76 -26.13
N GLU A 561 -7.70 -48.96 -26.61
CA GLU A 561 -7.18 -50.24 -26.06
C GLU A 561 -5.65 -50.38 -26.16
N LYS A 562 -5.00 -49.56 -27.00
CA LYS A 562 -3.54 -49.48 -27.10
C LYS A 562 -2.90 -48.63 -26.00
N ILE A 563 -3.68 -47.83 -25.29
CA ILE A 563 -3.18 -46.88 -24.31
C ILE A 563 -3.47 -47.38 -22.90
N CYS A 564 -2.44 -47.37 -22.07
CA CYS A 564 -2.51 -47.58 -20.64
C CYS A 564 -2.06 -46.28 -19.96
N PHE A 565 -2.84 -45.72 -19.05
CA PHE A 565 -2.41 -44.57 -18.26
C PHE A 565 -1.89 -45.03 -16.90
N GLU A 566 -0.80 -44.42 -16.46
CA GLU A 566 -0.16 -44.66 -15.17
C GLU A 566 -0.37 -43.46 -14.26
N ILE A 567 -0.81 -43.72 -13.03
CA ILE A 567 -0.98 -42.72 -11.97
C ILE A 567 -0.32 -43.25 -10.70
N THR A 568 0.41 -42.40 -9.97
CA THR A 568 1.05 -42.82 -8.72
C THR A 568 0.02 -43.06 -7.61
N GLU A 569 0.35 -43.91 -6.65
CA GLU A 569 -0.51 -44.18 -5.48
C GLU A 569 -0.90 -42.88 -4.76
N THR A 570 0.07 -42.00 -4.49
CA THR A 570 -0.14 -40.70 -3.83
C THR A 570 -1.11 -39.82 -4.62
N THR A 571 -0.93 -39.74 -5.95
CA THR A 571 -1.82 -38.99 -6.86
C THR A 571 -3.26 -39.47 -6.76
N ALA A 572 -3.47 -40.79 -6.74
CA ALA A 572 -4.80 -41.37 -6.67
C ALA A 572 -5.49 -41.07 -5.32
N ILE A 573 -4.73 -41.01 -4.22
CA ILE A 573 -5.28 -40.75 -2.88
C ILE A 573 -5.63 -39.27 -2.68
N GLU A 574 -4.77 -38.35 -3.13
CA GLU A 574 -4.99 -36.90 -2.97
C GLU A 574 -6.31 -36.42 -3.60
N ASN A 575 -6.73 -37.04 -4.70
CA ASN A 575 -7.95 -36.67 -5.41
C ASN A 575 -8.78 -37.88 -5.85
N LEU A 576 -9.08 -38.77 -4.89
CA LEU A 576 -9.70 -40.09 -5.14
C LEU A 576 -10.99 -40.05 -5.96
N SER A 577 -11.94 -39.18 -5.59
CA SER A 577 -13.23 -39.09 -6.30
C SER A 577 -13.04 -38.76 -7.78
N ARG A 578 -12.11 -37.86 -8.07
CA ARG A 578 -11.84 -37.37 -9.42
C ARG A 578 -11.03 -38.35 -10.25
N ALA A 579 -10.07 -39.02 -9.61
CA ALA A 579 -9.36 -40.14 -10.22
C ALA A 579 -10.34 -41.24 -10.65
N ILE A 580 -11.30 -41.60 -9.78
CA ILE A 580 -12.34 -42.59 -10.11
C ILE A 580 -13.18 -42.15 -11.31
N GLU A 581 -13.66 -40.90 -11.33
CA GLU A 581 -14.43 -40.35 -12.45
C GLU A 581 -13.64 -40.37 -13.77
N PHE A 582 -12.39 -39.92 -13.74
CA PHE A 582 -11.52 -39.87 -14.91
C PHE A 582 -11.20 -41.27 -15.46
N ILE A 583 -10.80 -42.20 -14.59
CA ILE A 583 -10.48 -43.58 -14.96
C ILE A 583 -11.71 -44.25 -15.57
N ALA A 584 -12.89 -44.09 -14.96
CA ALA A 584 -14.13 -44.66 -15.50
C ALA A 584 -14.46 -44.10 -16.89
N ALA A 585 -14.37 -42.79 -17.09
CA ALA A 585 -14.65 -42.15 -18.37
C ALA A 585 -13.74 -42.62 -19.51
N MET A 586 -12.45 -42.83 -19.23
CA MET A 586 -11.49 -43.32 -20.21
C MET A 586 -11.61 -44.83 -20.45
N ARG A 587 -11.94 -45.61 -19.41
CA ARG A 587 -12.17 -47.05 -19.52
C ARG A 587 -13.40 -47.38 -20.36
N ASP A 588 -14.46 -46.57 -20.29
CA ASP A 588 -15.64 -46.70 -21.15
C ASP A 588 -15.30 -46.59 -22.65
N LYS A 589 -14.13 -46.03 -23.00
CA LYS A 589 -13.59 -45.99 -24.36
C LYS A 589 -12.65 -47.14 -24.72
N GLY A 590 -12.23 -47.92 -23.73
CA GLY A 590 -11.31 -49.07 -23.89
C GLY A 590 -9.89 -48.84 -23.37
N ALA A 591 -9.55 -47.66 -22.84
CA ALA A 591 -8.23 -47.41 -22.26
C ALA A 591 -8.03 -48.21 -20.97
N SER A 592 -6.79 -48.64 -20.73
CA SER A 592 -6.39 -49.33 -19.50
C SER A 592 -5.72 -48.37 -18.52
N PHE A 593 -5.67 -48.75 -17.24
CA PHE A 593 -5.03 -47.99 -16.19
C PHE A 593 -4.17 -48.87 -15.29
N ALA A 594 -3.06 -48.29 -14.85
CA ALA A 594 -2.11 -48.87 -13.93
C ALA A 594 -1.91 -47.91 -12.74
N LEU A 595 -1.82 -48.48 -11.54
CA LEU A 595 -1.44 -47.75 -10.34
C LEU A 595 0.06 -47.94 -10.11
N ASP A 596 0.80 -46.84 -10.01
CA ASP A 596 2.27 -46.81 -9.95
C ASP A 596 2.83 -46.54 -8.55
N ASP A 597 4.09 -46.91 -8.33
CA ASP A 597 4.83 -46.80 -7.05
C ASP A 597 4.08 -47.39 -5.83
N PHE A 598 3.33 -48.48 -6.05
CA PHE A 598 2.48 -49.04 -5.01
C PHE A 598 3.28 -49.67 -3.88
N GLY A 599 2.98 -49.24 -2.65
CA GLY A 599 3.61 -49.71 -1.42
C GLY A 599 4.59 -48.72 -0.79
N SER A 600 4.97 -47.64 -1.49
CA SER A 600 5.88 -46.61 -0.97
C SER A 600 5.24 -45.71 0.12
N GLY A 601 3.90 -45.69 0.22
CA GLY A 601 3.13 -44.89 1.18
C GLY A 601 2.43 -45.70 2.29
N PHE A 602 2.10 -45.04 3.41
CA PHE A 602 1.34 -45.63 4.53
C PHE A 602 -0.17 -45.64 4.23
N SER A 603 -0.65 -46.51 3.35
CA SER A 603 -2.07 -46.50 2.93
C SER A 603 -2.82 -47.80 3.25
N SER A 604 -4.11 -47.66 3.61
CA SER A 604 -5.05 -48.78 3.82
C SER A 604 -5.59 -49.28 2.47
N PHE A 605 -5.57 -50.60 2.20
CA PHE A 605 -6.07 -51.24 0.97
C PHE A 605 -7.55 -50.95 0.58
N THR A 606 -8.27 -50.20 1.40
CA THR A 606 -9.68 -49.87 1.23
C THR A 606 -9.95 -49.09 -0.06
N TYR A 607 -9.08 -48.16 -0.46
CA TYR A 607 -9.29 -47.35 -1.67
C TYR A 607 -9.04 -48.15 -2.95
N LEU A 608 -8.13 -49.12 -2.91
CA LEU A 608 -7.78 -49.98 -4.05
C LEU A 608 -8.98 -50.78 -4.56
N LYS A 609 -9.88 -51.19 -3.65
CA LYS A 609 -11.14 -51.85 -4.00
C LYS A 609 -12.06 -51.00 -4.89
N ASN A 610 -11.98 -49.68 -4.75
CA ASN A 610 -12.85 -48.74 -5.44
C ASN A 610 -12.20 -48.13 -6.70
N LEU A 611 -10.89 -48.29 -6.88
CA LEU A 611 -10.16 -47.80 -8.05
C LEU A 611 -10.27 -48.78 -9.22
N PRO A 612 -10.87 -48.41 -10.37
CA PRO A 612 -11.09 -49.32 -11.49
C PRO A 612 -9.84 -49.50 -12.39
N VAL A 613 -8.68 -49.79 -11.79
CA VAL A 613 -7.40 -50.05 -12.48
C VAL A 613 -7.25 -51.54 -12.85
N GLN A 614 -6.47 -51.86 -13.89
CA GLN A 614 -6.22 -53.23 -14.33
C GLN A 614 -4.83 -53.74 -13.97
N PHE A 615 -3.91 -52.83 -13.67
CA PHE A 615 -2.51 -53.15 -13.40
C PHE A 615 -2.06 -52.48 -12.11
N LEU A 616 -1.17 -53.16 -11.39
CA LEU A 616 -0.53 -52.69 -10.17
C LEU A 616 0.98 -52.78 -10.35
N LYS A 617 1.68 -51.66 -10.39
CA LYS A 617 3.14 -51.62 -10.49
C LYS A 617 3.73 -51.60 -9.08
N LEU A 618 4.59 -52.57 -8.81
CA LEU A 618 5.29 -52.77 -7.56
C LEU A 618 6.47 -51.81 -7.50
N ASP A 619 6.54 -51.00 -6.44
CA ASP A 619 7.61 -50.02 -6.26
C ASP A 619 9.00 -50.67 -6.30
N GLY A 620 9.89 -50.07 -7.09
CA GLY A 620 11.22 -50.60 -7.33
C GLY A 620 12.15 -50.62 -6.12
N SER A 621 11.83 -49.96 -5.00
CA SER A 621 12.59 -50.05 -3.75
C SER A 621 12.47 -51.44 -3.13
N TYR A 622 11.26 -52.02 -3.09
CA TYR A 622 11.05 -53.38 -2.58
C TYR A 622 11.60 -54.44 -3.53
N VAL A 623 11.46 -54.24 -4.85
CA VAL A 623 11.90 -55.22 -5.85
C VAL A 623 13.42 -55.43 -5.83
N LYS A 624 14.20 -54.37 -5.59
CA LYS A 624 15.68 -54.46 -5.54
C LYS A 624 16.18 -55.37 -4.43
N ASP A 625 15.48 -55.39 -3.30
CA ASP A 625 15.97 -56.00 -2.06
C ASP A 625 15.34 -57.38 -1.77
N ILE A 626 14.48 -57.92 -2.66
CA ILE A 626 13.83 -59.24 -2.51
C ILE A 626 14.84 -60.37 -2.23
N LEU A 627 16.05 -60.30 -2.81
CA LEU A 627 17.06 -61.34 -2.65
C LEU A 627 17.81 -61.27 -1.31
N THR A 628 17.79 -60.11 -0.64
CA THR A 628 18.62 -59.83 0.54
C THR A 628 17.80 -59.56 1.80
N ASP A 629 16.57 -59.09 1.66
CA ASP A 629 15.68 -58.71 2.75
C ASP A 629 14.37 -59.50 2.71
N ALA A 630 14.14 -60.27 3.77
CA ALA A 630 12.94 -61.08 3.93
C ALA A 630 11.67 -60.22 4.04
N VAL A 631 11.77 -58.98 4.55
CA VAL A 631 10.62 -58.08 4.67
C VAL A 631 10.18 -57.63 3.27
N SER A 632 11.13 -57.17 2.44
CA SER A 632 10.87 -56.79 1.05
C SER A 632 10.27 -57.94 0.23
N MET A 633 10.78 -59.16 0.40
CA MET A 633 10.20 -60.35 -0.22
C MET A 633 8.73 -60.58 0.21
N GLN A 634 8.45 -60.54 1.51
CA GLN A 634 7.10 -60.73 2.04
C GLN A 634 6.14 -59.63 1.59
N MET A 635 6.62 -58.38 1.48
CA MET A 635 5.80 -57.26 0.97
C MET A 635 5.41 -57.50 -0.48
N VAL A 636 6.36 -57.86 -1.35
CA VAL A 636 6.08 -58.11 -2.76
C VAL A 636 5.11 -59.29 -2.94
N GLU A 637 5.28 -60.38 -2.19
CA GLU A 637 4.31 -61.49 -2.17
C GLU A 637 2.91 -61.02 -1.77
N SER A 638 2.81 -60.26 -0.67
CA SER A 638 1.52 -59.80 -0.15
C SER A 638 0.80 -58.85 -1.13
N ILE A 639 1.55 -57.93 -1.76
CA ILE A 639 1.00 -57.00 -2.74
C ILE A 639 0.56 -57.77 -4.01
N ASN A 640 1.35 -58.74 -4.45
CA ASN A 640 1.01 -59.59 -5.59
C ASN A 640 -0.32 -60.34 -5.34
N ASP A 641 -0.43 -60.98 -4.18
CA ASP A 641 -1.64 -61.71 -3.78
C ASP A 641 -2.87 -60.79 -3.72
N ILE A 642 -2.74 -59.61 -3.11
CA ILE A 642 -3.83 -58.62 -3.04
C ILE A 642 -4.23 -58.15 -4.44
N GLY A 643 -3.25 -57.88 -5.31
CA GLY A 643 -3.47 -57.49 -6.70
C GLY A 643 -4.32 -58.52 -7.44
N HIS A 644 -3.92 -59.79 -7.37
CA HIS A 644 -4.62 -60.90 -8.03
C HIS A 644 -6.01 -61.17 -7.44
N VAL A 645 -6.18 -61.07 -6.12
CA VAL A 645 -7.49 -61.22 -5.45
C VAL A 645 -8.48 -60.15 -5.92
N LEU A 646 -8.00 -58.93 -6.21
CA LEU A 646 -8.79 -57.84 -6.75
C LEU A 646 -8.94 -57.89 -8.28
N GLY A 647 -8.38 -58.91 -8.94
CA GLY A 647 -8.45 -59.12 -10.39
C GLY A 647 -7.51 -58.23 -11.22
N MET A 648 -6.50 -57.63 -10.58
CA MET A 648 -5.47 -56.83 -11.24
C MET A 648 -4.27 -57.71 -11.62
N LYS A 649 -3.50 -57.29 -12.62
CA LYS A 649 -2.20 -57.90 -12.95
C LYS A 649 -1.05 -57.10 -12.34
N THR A 650 0.00 -57.77 -11.90
CA THR A 650 1.13 -57.13 -11.23
C THR A 650 2.32 -56.92 -12.17
N ILE A 651 3.02 -55.80 -11.99
CA ILE A 651 4.20 -55.43 -12.79
C ILE A 651 5.33 -55.09 -11.81
N ALA A 652 6.46 -55.78 -11.88
CA ALA A 652 7.63 -55.45 -11.06
C ALA A 652 8.56 -54.48 -11.78
N GLU A 653 8.89 -53.37 -11.11
CA GLU A 653 9.84 -52.39 -11.62
C GLU A 653 11.29 -52.66 -11.19
N PHE A 654 12.25 -51.98 -11.81
CA PHE A 654 13.68 -52.03 -11.47
C PHE A 654 14.30 -53.44 -11.50
N VAL A 655 13.82 -54.30 -12.40
CA VAL A 655 14.40 -55.63 -12.62
C VAL A 655 15.81 -55.51 -13.24
N ARG A 656 16.84 -55.74 -12.42
CA ARG A 656 18.26 -55.51 -12.78
C ARG A 656 19.10 -56.76 -12.95
N SER A 657 18.55 -57.94 -12.67
CA SER A 657 19.28 -59.19 -12.80
C SER A 657 18.37 -60.36 -13.15
N SER A 658 18.96 -61.38 -13.77
CA SER A 658 18.25 -62.62 -14.10
C SER A 658 17.79 -63.41 -12.86
N GLU A 659 18.49 -63.26 -11.73
CA GLU A 659 18.07 -63.84 -10.46
C GLU A 659 16.77 -63.21 -9.95
N LEU A 660 16.61 -61.88 -10.09
CA LEU A 660 15.38 -61.18 -9.73
C LEU A 660 14.20 -61.65 -10.58
N ILE A 661 14.38 -61.82 -11.90
CA ILE A 661 13.35 -62.38 -12.80
C ILE A 661 12.89 -63.74 -12.30
N THR A 662 13.84 -64.60 -11.92
CA THR A 662 13.53 -65.96 -11.44
C THR A 662 12.75 -65.92 -10.12
N SER A 663 13.13 -65.04 -9.19
CA SER A 663 12.43 -64.89 -7.91
C SER A 663 11.03 -64.29 -8.09
N LEU A 664 10.87 -63.26 -8.92
CA LEU A 664 9.57 -62.65 -9.22
C LEU A 664 8.61 -63.62 -9.91
N ASN A 665 9.12 -64.45 -10.82
CA ASN A 665 8.32 -65.50 -11.47
C ASN A 665 7.88 -66.60 -10.47
N LYS A 666 8.71 -66.92 -9.47
CA LYS A 666 8.33 -67.84 -8.38
C LYS A 666 7.25 -67.27 -7.47
N ILE A 667 7.31 -65.95 -7.19
CA ILE A 667 6.29 -65.22 -6.43
C ILE A 667 4.96 -65.17 -7.21
N GLY A 668 5.03 -65.25 -8.54
CA GLY A 668 3.85 -65.24 -9.42
C GLY A 668 3.55 -63.86 -9.99
N VAL A 669 4.51 -62.95 -10.03
CA VAL A 669 4.35 -61.62 -10.65
C VAL A 669 4.15 -61.79 -12.17
N ASP A 670 3.18 -61.08 -12.76
CA ASP A 670 2.80 -61.29 -14.16
C ASP A 670 3.83 -60.71 -15.16
N MET A 671 4.32 -59.50 -14.88
CA MET A 671 5.13 -58.70 -15.80
C MET A 671 6.33 -58.06 -15.09
N GLY A 672 7.38 -57.77 -15.85
CA GLY A 672 8.59 -57.13 -15.33
C GLY A 672 9.09 -56.03 -16.25
N GLN A 673 9.74 -55.05 -15.64
CA GLN A 673 10.40 -53.92 -16.29
C GLN A 673 11.71 -53.58 -15.59
N GLY A 674 12.77 -53.33 -16.36
CA GLY A 674 14.06 -52.94 -15.80
C GLY A 674 15.22 -53.06 -16.78
N PHE A 675 16.42 -52.72 -16.30
CA PHE A 675 17.63 -52.63 -17.14
C PHE A 675 18.12 -53.97 -17.66
N GLU A 676 17.79 -55.07 -16.97
CA GLU A 676 18.12 -56.43 -17.44
C GLU A 676 17.33 -56.79 -18.69
N ILE A 677 16.09 -56.30 -18.80
CA ILE A 677 15.23 -56.53 -19.97
C ILE A 677 15.69 -55.62 -21.10
N GLN A 678 15.61 -54.31 -20.88
CA GLN A 678 16.14 -53.32 -21.81
C GLN A 678 16.24 -51.97 -21.11
N LYS A 679 17.31 -51.22 -21.39
CA LYS A 679 17.40 -49.81 -21.01
C LYS A 679 16.44 -48.96 -21.87
N PRO A 680 15.93 -47.83 -21.34
CA PRO A 680 15.16 -46.88 -22.12
C PRO A 680 15.89 -46.48 -23.41
N ALA A 681 15.18 -46.51 -24.54
CA ALA A 681 15.72 -46.13 -25.84
C ALA A 681 14.87 -44.99 -26.45
N PRO A 682 15.43 -44.13 -27.31
CA PRO A 682 14.67 -43.07 -27.97
C PRO A 682 13.49 -43.63 -28.77
N LEU A 683 12.30 -43.03 -28.64
CA LEU A 683 11.10 -43.46 -29.35
C LEU A 683 11.27 -43.35 -30.88
N ALA A 684 12.05 -42.37 -31.34
CA ALA A 684 12.34 -42.15 -32.77
C ALA A 684 13.09 -43.31 -33.44
N ASP A 685 13.94 -44.05 -32.70
CA ASP A 685 14.69 -45.18 -33.26
C ASP A 685 13.79 -46.38 -33.56
N SER A 686 12.60 -46.43 -32.96
CA SER A 686 11.60 -47.48 -33.18
C SER A 686 10.76 -47.28 -34.43
N LEU A 687 10.87 -46.13 -35.13
CA LEU A 687 10.33 -45.97 -36.49
C LEU A 687 11.21 -46.65 -37.56
N ASN A 688 12.48 -46.92 -37.25
CA ASN A 688 13.47 -47.47 -38.18
C ASN A 688 13.68 -48.99 -38.02
N LYS A 689 12.91 -49.66 -37.16
CA LYS A 689 12.91 -51.11 -36.94
C LYS A 689 11.54 -51.69 -37.24
#